data_AF-A0A7L1YNZ2-F1
#
_entry.id   AF-A0A7L1YNZ2-F1
#
_cell.length_a   1.000
_cell.length_b   1.000
_cell.length_c   1.000
_cell.angle_alpha   90.00
_cell.angle_beta   90.00
_cell.angle_gamma   90.00
#
_symmetry.space_group_name_H-M   'P 1'
#
loop_
_entity.id
_entity.type
_entity.pdbx_description
1 polymer ?
#
loop_
_entity_poly.entity_id
_entity_poly.type
_entity_poly.pdbx_seq_one_letter_code
_entity_poly.pdbx_strand_id
1 'polypeptide(L)'
;ALVEVAVHIAAVLLCGQSPVLQPLRNLAFQPHTMEVKRWNSDANQHIPTCPNGHPCTVGECGLPMEKSRCPDCLLPIGGLQHKPVQGFQQLQSNEDRTQTGHILGDVQHRRTLGVSDRGMSPIVFVLIRLLTHLSMLLGATRDPQSLGNIIKPRVHDVVRFLQQHVQEDLEQLTKILGKSVDETINTLHLVLSSLLQDPHQHSGQWPVLFDYVLSTKQKRNNWEGTVANTIIIPELKDLDKKLLKLNQQIQGDERISSNPVVKIVYGDPAAFLSQLPKDSHIHHSKMWSCRKRISVENLGHVVQQKNAKDSVPLLWKFLQKETELRLVKFLPEILALQRDLVRRFQNTGELKHCSIREFLREPQSDVMRDLLQRRVNVFLSVWNKLRSSLDTSGEIKLPKGYCDSDLTLDSKLEVLLPRRQGLGLCSTALASYLISLHNDFVHSVNKHIKEDDRYSISPSEVSDLHLISYEVERDLIPLILSNCQYSMEKGGETLQDFDLEKIQQQVISKFLQGKPLIMLTGIPTLVYRHDRNYEQLFNDVRNKLEQSALPSSVMNMISGELQSYSDVCDALSLTEVTLGFLAMAGENAEMLLTDYIEQVLQMGDQTNPHILQALRRCHLKHSIALWQLLSTHKSEQLLRLGRDPFADVSPNYKTELSPEIAKLLHTFLVHSRLETFLQELHEMIVLRLRRVQAVDEFRATWSLKESLLPYLDAKDSELATELQETFPDEILLSHAIAAWKAAALFKR
;
A
#
# COMPACT_ATOMS: atom_id res chain seq x y z
N ALA A 1 26.76 -16.97 -24.75
CA ALA A 1 26.13 -15.81 -24.08
C ALA A 1 26.49 -15.70 -22.60
N LEU A 2 25.77 -16.35 -21.66
CA LEU A 2 25.95 -16.10 -20.21
C LEU A 2 27.39 -16.31 -19.72
N VAL A 3 28.02 -17.42 -20.14
CA VAL A 3 29.40 -17.74 -19.78
C VAL A 3 30.38 -16.71 -20.33
N GLU A 4 30.21 -16.26 -21.58
CA GLU A 4 31.08 -15.25 -22.20
C GLU A 4 30.99 -13.91 -21.47
N VAL A 5 29.77 -13.49 -21.11
CA VAL A 5 29.52 -12.28 -20.34
C VAL A 5 30.12 -12.39 -18.93
N ALA A 6 29.98 -13.54 -18.26
CA ALA A 6 30.56 -13.79 -16.95
C ALA A 6 32.10 -13.81 -16.99
N VAL A 7 32.70 -14.35 -18.05
CA VAL A 7 34.16 -14.31 -18.27
C VAL A 7 34.61 -12.87 -18.53
N HIS A 8 33.89 -12.13 -19.36
CA HIS A 8 34.24 -10.74 -19.67
C HIS A 8 34.15 -9.85 -18.43
N ILE A 9 33.08 -9.91 -17.64
CA ILE A 9 33.00 -9.14 -16.40
C ILE A 9 34.06 -9.57 -15.37
N ALA A 10 34.40 -10.86 -15.28
CA ALA A 10 35.51 -11.30 -14.44
C ALA A 10 36.84 -10.67 -14.88
N ALA A 11 37.11 -10.63 -16.19
CA ALA A 11 38.31 -9.98 -16.74
C ALA A 11 38.31 -8.47 -16.47
N VAL A 12 37.19 -7.78 -16.64
CA VAL A 12 37.04 -6.34 -16.32
C VAL A 12 37.32 -6.08 -14.85
N LEU A 13 36.74 -6.87 -13.94
CA LEU A 13 36.91 -6.70 -12.51
C LEU A 13 38.35 -6.99 -12.07
N LEU A 14 39.04 -7.95 -12.68
CA LEU A 14 40.44 -8.28 -12.38
C LEU A 14 41.42 -7.24 -12.95
N CYS A 15 41.20 -6.79 -14.19
CA CYS A 15 42.16 -5.98 -14.93
C CYS A 15 41.93 -4.46 -14.80
N GLY A 16 40.70 -4.02 -14.52
CA GLY A 16 40.40 -2.60 -14.36
C GLY A 16 41.17 -1.98 -13.17
N GLN A 17 41.34 -0.66 -13.13
CA GLN A 17 41.94 0.02 -11.97
C GLN A 17 41.01 1.06 -11.36
N SER A 18 39.83 1.28 -11.95
CA SER A 18 38.88 2.28 -11.48
C SER A 18 38.30 1.93 -10.10
N PRO A 19 38.23 2.90 -9.17
CA PRO A 19 37.60 2.71 -7.86
C PRO A 19 36.09 2.43 -7.96
N VAL A 20 35.44 2.79 -9.07
CA VAL A 20 34.02 2.52 -9.34
C VAL A 20 33.72 1.01 -9.39
N LEU A 21 34.73 0.20 -9.74
CA LEU A 21 34.61 -1.26 -9.81
C LEU A 21 34.67 -1.94 -8.43
N GLN A 22 35.13 -1.25 -7.39
CA GLN A 22 35.44 -1.90 -6.11
C GLN A 22 34.21 -2.55 -5.44
N PRO A 23 33.01 -1.94 -5.41
CA PRO A 23 31.82 -2.62 -4.89
C PRO A 23 31.48 -3.91 -5.65
N LEU A 24 31.64 -3.92 -6.97
CA LEU A 24 31.41 -5.11 -7.80
C LEU A 24 32.48 -6.19 -7.58
N ARG A 25 33.75 -5.79 -7.38
CA ARG A 25 34.83 -6.71 -6.99
C ARG A 25 34.56 -7.38 -5.65
N ASN A 26 34.07 -6.61 -4.68
CA ASN A 26 33.76 -7.15 -3.37
C ASN A 26 32.64 -8.19 -3.49
N LEU A 27 31.57 -7.92 -4.28
CA LEU A 27 30.54 -8.92 -4.56
C LEU A 27 31.08 -10.17 -5.29
N ALA A 28 32.04 -10.01 -6.21
CA ALA A 28 32.56 -11.11 -7.03
C ALA A 28 33.67 -11.95 -6.36
N PHE A 29 34.51 -11.33 -5.53
CA PHE A 29 35.75 -11.95 -5.04
C PHE A 29 35.89 -11.92 -3.51
N GLN A 30 35.17 -11.04 -2.80
CA GLN A 30 35.22 -10.92 -1.33
C GLN A 30 33.83 -10.69 -0.72
N PRO A 31 32.83 -11.56 -1.00
CA PRO A 31 31.44 -11.25 -0.70
C PRO A 31 31.13 -11.09 0.79
N HIS A 32 31.88 -11.74 1.68
CA HIS A 32 31.79 -11.55 3.13
C HIS A 32 31.97 -10.08 3.57
N THR A 33 32.72 -9.27 2.80
CA THR A 33 32.90 -7.83 3.10
C THR A 33 31.66 -6.99 2.80
N MET A 34 30.74 -7.52 1.98
CA MET A 34 29.49 -6.88 1.60
C MET A 34 28.32 -7.29 2.51
N GLU A 35 28.57 -8.13 3.52
CA GLU A 35 27.57 -8.49 4.52
C GLU A 35 27.33 -7.30 5.48
N VAL A 36 26.09 -6.80 5.52
CA VAL A 36 25.70 -5.75 6.45
C VAL A 36 25.40 -6.38 7.82
N LYS A 37 26.19 -6.05 8.85
CA LYS A 37 25.87 -6.38 10.24
C LYS A 37 24.52 -5.75 10.61
N ARG A 38 23.58 -6.56 11.11
CA ARG A 38 22.22 -6.16 11.52
C ARG A 38 22.28 -4.91 12.41
N TRP A 39 21.78 -3.79 11.93
CA TRP A 39 21.35 -2.70 12.80
C TRP A 39 19.89 -3.00 13.16
N ASN A 40 19.63 -3.28 14.44
CA ASN A 40 18.26 -3.33 14.95
C ASN A 40 17.75 -1.89 14.98
N SER A 41 16.89 -1.52 14.03
CA SER A 41 15.99 -0.39 14.19
C SER A 41 14.58 -0.94 14.40
N ASP A 42 14.28 -1.26 15.66
CA ASP A 42 12.91 -1.25 16.14
C ASP A 42 12.49 0.22 16.23
N ALA A 43 11.75 0.68 15.23
CA ALA A 43 11.12 2.00 15.25
C ALA A 43 9.65 1.80 14.87
N ASN A 44 8.77 1.99 15.86
CA ASN A 44 7.32 2.02 15.69
C ASN A 44 6.93 3.14 14.71
N GLN A 45 6.41 2.76 13.54
CA GLN A 45 5.94 3.68 12.52
C GLN A 45 4.51 4.11 12.80
N HIS A 46 4.30 5.42 12.94
CA HIS A 46 2.99 6.02 13.16
C HIS A 46 2.40 6.53 11.83
N ILE A 47 1.16 6.14 11.55
CA ILE A 47 0.33 6.57 10.41
C ILE A 47 -0.15 8.01 10.68
N PRO A 48 -0.31 8.90 9.68
CA PRO A 48 -1.00 10.17 9.91
C PRO A 48 -2.45 9.87 10.26
N THR A 49 -2.81 10.11 11.50
CA THR A 49 -4.15 9.80 12.00
C THR A 49 -4.88 11.07 12.40
N CYS A 50 -6.20 11.03 12.26
CA CYS A 50 -7.03 12.03 12.93
C CYS A 50 -6.83 11.92 14.46
N PRO A 51 -7.35 12.87 15.26
CA PRO A 51 -7.25 12.80 16.72
C PRO A 51 -7.85 11.53 17.34
N ASN A 52 -8.61 10.74 16.58
CA ASN A 52 -9.20 9.46 16.97
C ASN A 52 -8.49 8.22 16.40
N GLY A 53 -7.30 8.37 15.80
CA GLY A 53 -6.51 7.23 15.31
C GLY A 53 -6.92 6.71 13.92
N HIS A 54 -7.87 7.34 13.22
CA HIS A 54 -8.25 6.92 11.86
C HIS A 54 -7.16 7.31 10.86
N PRO A 55 -6.65 6.36 10.04
CA PRO A 55 -5.71 6.64 8.97
C PRO A 55 -6.26 7.70 8.02
N CYS A 56 -5.55 8.81 7.92
CA CYS A 56 -5.85 9.93 7.04
C CYS A 56 -4.80 10.03 5.95
N THR A 57 -5.24 10.37 4.75
CA THR A 57 -4.35 10.68 3.63
C THR A 57 -3.93 12.14 3.71
N VAL A 58 -2.66 12.41 3.46
CA VAL A 58 -2.12 13.77 3.29
C VAL A 58 -1.57 13.81 1.87
N GLY A 59 -1.96 14.83 1.09
CA GLY A 59 -1.61 14.96 -0.32
C GLY A 59 -0.11 15.07 -0.60
N GLU A 60 0.25 15.29 -1.87
CA GLU A 60 1.58 15.08 -2.47
C GLU A 60 2.81 15.61 -1.70
N CYS A 61 2.69 16.70 -0.92
CA CYS A 61 3.83 17.24 -0.16
C CYS A 61 4.06 16.55 1.21
N GLY A 62 3.21 15.60 1.62
CA GLY A 62 3.27 14.93 2.92
C GLY A 62 2.91 15.85 4.10
N LEU A 63 2.48 17.08 3.81
CA LEU A 63 2.14 18.12 4.77
C LEU A 63 0.71 18.64 4.51
N PRO A 64 -0.05 18.97 5.56
CA PRO A 64 -1.42 19.40 5.38
C PRO A 64 -1.50 20.84 4.84
N MET A 65 -2.07 20.99 3.64
CA MET A 65 -2.27 22.28 2.97
C MET A 65 -3.73 22.76 2.96
N GLU A 66 -4.66 21.85 3.22
CA GLU A 66 -6.09 22.12 3.30
C GLU A 66 -6.68 21.55 4.59
N LYS A 67 -7.68 22.24 5.15
CA LYS A 67 -8.47 21.74 6.28
C LYS A 67 -9.61 20.90 5.74
N SER A 68 -9.76 19.68 6.24
CA SER A 68 -10.87 18.79 5.92
C SER A 68 -11.46 18.20 7.20
N ARG A 69 -12.51 17.39 7.05
CA ARG A 69 -13.10 16.61 8.14
C ARG A 69 -12.78 15.14 7.93
N CYS A 70 -12.42 14.45 9.01
CA CYS A 70 -12.20 13.02 8.97
C CYS A 70 -13.45 12.35 8.40
N PRO A 71 -13.36 11.49 7.38
CA PRO A 71 -14.54 10.84 6.82
C PRO A 71 -15.21 9.88 7.81
N ASP A 72 -14.47 9.38 8.81
CA ASP A 72 -14.98 8.39 9.77
C ASP A 72 -15.47 9.02 11.07
N CYS A 73 -14.87 10.12 11.52
CA CYS A 73 -15.24 10.77 12.77
C CYS A 73 -15.52 12.26 12.63
N LEU A 74 -15.51 12.85 11.44
CA LEU A 74 -15.85 14.25 11.18
C LEU A 74 -14.99 15.31 11.92
N LEU A 75 -14.01 14.89 12.74
CA LEU A 75 -13.06 15.78 13.39
C LEU A 75 -12.24 16.54 12.36
N PRO A 76 -11.83 17.78 12.65
CA PRO A 76 -10.95 18.52 11.78
C PRO A 76 -9.64 17.73 11.59
N ILE A 77 -9.29 17.48 10.34
CA ILE A 77 -8.01 16.88 9.90
C ILE A 77 -7.35 17.82 8.90
N GLY A 78 -6.08 17.58 8.61
CA GLY A 78 -5.32 18.45 7.72
C GLY A 78 -4.84 19.72 8.43
N GLY A 79 -4.90 20.87 7.77
CA GLY A 79 -4.13 22.04 8.17
C GLY A 79 -4.01 23.11 7.10
N LEU A 80 -3.47 24.28 7.43
CA LEU A 80 -3.22 25.36 6.46
C LEU A 80 -1.73 25.71 6.48
N GLN A 81 -1.15 25.97 5.32
CA GLN A 81 0.27 26.37 5.18
C GLN A 81 1.22 25.39 5.89
N HIS A 82 1.02 24.08 5.68
CA HIS A 82 1.78 23.00 6.32
C HIS A 82 1.67 22.93 7.85
N LYS A 83 0.75 23.66 8.48
CA LYS A 83 0.50 23.59 9.94
C LYS A 83 -0.71 22.70 10.23
N PRO A 84 -0.53 21.56 10.90
CA PRO A 84 -1.63 20.67 11.22
C PRO A 84 -2.61 21.29 12.23
N VAL A 85 -3.87 20.89 12.15
CA VAL A 85 -4.87 21.18 13.19
C VAL A 85 -4.57 20.40 14.48
N GLN A 86 -5.03 20.93 15.63
CA GLN A 86 -4.76 20.34 16.94
C GLN A 86 -5.25 18.88 17.02
N GLY A 87 -4.36 17.97 17.46
CA GLY A 87 -4.64 16.53 17.56
C GLY A 87 -4.37 15.72 16.28
N PHE A 88 -4.06 16.35 15.16
CA PHE A 88 -3.60 15.63 13.97
C PHE A 88 -2.13 15.20 14.14
N GLN A 89 -1.88 13.89 14.22
CA GLN A 89 -0.52 13.37 14.38
C GLN A 89 0.20 13.35 13.02
N GLN A 90 1.27 14.13 12.94
CA GLN A 90 2.10 14.24 11.75
C GLN A 90 3.15 13.13 11.70
N LEU A 91 3.47 12.65 10.49
CA LEU A 91 4.61 11.78 10.26
C LEU A 91 5.91 12.58 10.47
N GLN A 92 6.66 12.33 11.54
CA GLN A 92 8.11 12.53 11.55
C GLN A 92 8.78 11.19 11.28
N SER A 93 8.86 10.79 10.01
CA SER A 93 9.65 9.64 9.61
C SER A 93 10.08 9.78 8.16
N ASN A 94 11.20 10.45 7.95
CA ASN A 94 12.10 10.19 6.82
C ASN A 94 12.95 8.93 7.10
N GLU A 95 12.44 7.94 7.85
CA GLU A 95 13.17 6.70 8.06
C GLU A 95 13.17 5.86 6.80
N ASP A 96 14.37 5.58 6.32
CA ASP A 96 14.65 4.78 5.14
C ASP A 96 14.19 3.33 5.35
N ARG A 97 12.98 3.00 4.89
CA ARG A 97 12.42 1.64 4.90
C ARG A 97 13.15 0.67 3.96
N THR A 98 14.16 1.11 3.21
CA THR A 98 14.84 0.22 2.26
C THR A 98 15.62 -0.86 3.00
N GLN A 99 15.26 -2.11 2.75
CA GLN A 99 15.94 -3.25 3.36
C GLN A 99 17.31 -3.45 2.70
N THR A 100 18.34 -3.70 3.51
CA THR A 100 19.69 -4.02 3.03
C THR A 100 19.79 -5.45 2.50
N GLY A 101 20.65 -5.65 1.51
CA GLY A 101 20.85 -6.93 0.81
C GLY A 101 20.14 -6.99 -0.55
N HIS A 102 20.07 -8.18 -1.14
CA HIS A 102 19.32 -8.45 -2.37
C HIS A 102 17.92 -8.92 -2.00
N ILE A 103 16.88 -8.16 -2.38
CA ILE A 103 15.50 -8.33 -1.87
C ILE A 103 14.48 -8.69 -2.96
N LEU A 104 14.94 -9.15 -4.13
CA LEU A 104 14.09 -9.24 -5.31
C LEU A 104 13.17 -10.48 -5.37
N GLY A 105 13.26 -11.40 -4.38
CA GLY A 105 12.42 -12.61 -4.37
C GLY A 105 12.59 -13.48 -5.62
N ASP A 106 11.63 -14.37 -5.88
CA ASP A 106 11.63 -15.22 -7.07
C ASP A 106 11.41 -14.42 -8.36
N VAL A 107 12.12 -14.79 -9.43
CA VAL A 107 12.09 -14.16 -10.76
C VAL A 107 10.68 -14.06 -11.35
N GLN A 108 9.77 -14.99 -11.05
CA GLN A 108 8.41 -14.97 -11.59
C GLN A 108 7.64 -13.69 -11.20
N HIS A 109 7.90 -13.12 -10.04
CA HIS A 109 7.27 -11.87 -9.58
C HIS A 109 7.77 -10.65 -10.36
N ARG A 110 8.96 -10.72 -10.98
CA ARG A 110 9.59 -9.61 -11.70
C ARG A 110 9.10 -9.43 -13.14
N ARG A 111 8.43 -10.43 -13.72
CA ARG A 111 7.90 -10.37 -15.10
C ARG A 111 6.85 -9.26 -15.29
N THR A 112 6.34 -8.70 -14.20
CA THR A 112 5.28 -7.67 -14.18
C THR A 112 5.76 -6.30 -13.69
N LEU A 113 7.00 -6.20 -13.18
CA LEU A 113 7.54 -5.01 -12.52
C LEU A 113 8.45 -4.21 -13.46
N GLY A 114 7.82 -3.30 -14.20
CA GLY A 114 8.46 -2.43 -15.19
C GLY A 114 8.74 -1.00 -14.71
N VAL A 115 8.78 -0.72 -13.41
CA VAL A 115 9.01 0.65 -12.89
C VAL A 115 10.25 0.68 -11.99
N SER A 116 11.13 1.64 -12.25
CA SER A 116 12.28 1.97 -11.42
C SER A 116 11.96 3.24 -10.62
N ASP A 117 11.84 3.12 -9.30
CA ASP A 117 11.72 4.25 -8.36
C ASP A 117 13.04 5.05 -8.21
N ARG A 118 14.07 4.75 -9.02
CA ARG A 118 15.44 5.26 -8.83
C ARG A 118 15.76 6.54 -9.61
N GLY A 119 14.79 7.19 -10.24
CA GLY A 119 15.04 8.41 -11.04
C GLY A 119 15.95 8.21 -12.27
N MET A 120 16.30 6.96 -12.60
CA MET A 120 17.12 6.57 -13.76
C MET A 120 16.25 5.93 -14.86
N SER A 121 16.77 5.87 -16.09
CA SER A 121 16.06 5.15 -17.16
C SER A 121 15.98 3.64 -16.89
N PRO A 122 14.94 2.95 -17.39
CA PRO A 122 14.84 1.50 -17.28
C PRO A 122 16.06 0.75 -17.84
N ILE A 123 16.64 1.20 -18.95
CA ILE A 123 17.82 0.56 -19.55
C ILE A 123 19.04 0.69 -18.64
N VAL A 124 19.31 1.90 -18.13
CA VAL A 124 20.43 2.14 -17.20
C VAL A 124 20.24 1.31 -15.94
N PHE A 125 19.04 1.30 -15.38
CA PHE A 125 18.71 0.51 -14.19
C PHE A 125 18.92 -1.00 -14.42
N VAL A 126 18.42 -1.53 -15.54
CA VAL A 126 18.60 -2.96 -15.88
C VAL A 126 20.07 -3.28 -16.10
N LEU A 127 20.85 -2.42 -16.76
CA LEU A 127 22.29 -2.62 -16.95
C LEU A 127 23.07 -2.63 -15.62
N ILE A 128 22.80 -1.68 -14.71
CA ILE A 128 23.40 -1.67 -13.36
C ILE A 128 23.03 -2.94 -12.58
N ARG A 129 21.76 -3.35 -12.66
CA ARG A 129 21.28 -4.57 -12.00
C ARG A 129 21.94 -5.81 -12.59
N LEU A 130 22.11 -5.87 -13.91
CA LEU A 130 22.79 -6.96 -14.60
C LEU A 130 24.27 -7.04 -14.19
N LEU A 131 24.99 -5.91 -14.13
CA LEU A 131 26.37 -5.86 -13.64
C LEU A 131 26.48 -6.36 -12.19
N THR A 132 25.53 -5.96 -11.35
CA THR A 132 25.44 -6.42 -9.95
C THR A 132 25.19 -7.93 -9.87
N HIS A 133 24.19 -8.45 -10.59
CA HIS A 133 23.87 -9.88 -10.59
C HIS A 133 24.99 -10.75 -11.19
N LEU A 134 25.65 -10.29 -12.25
CA LEU A 134 26.81 -10.97 -12.82
C LEU A 134 27.97 -11.03 -11.82
N SER A 135 28.22 -9.95 -11.10
CA SER A 135 29.24 -9.91 -10.03
C SER A 135 28.87 -10.84 -8.87
N MET A 136 27.62 -10.82 -8.43
CA MET A 136 27.12 -11.75 -7.41
C MET A 136 27.19 -13.21 -7.88
N LEU A 137 26.91 -13.49 -9.16
CA LEU A 137 27.00 -14.84 -9.72
C LEU A 137 28.43 -15.35 -9.69
N LEU A 138 29.41 -14.51 -10.04
CA LEU A 138 30.83 -14.83 -9.88
C LEU A 138 31.17 -15.13 -8.41
N GLY A 139 30.70 -14.30 -7.48
CA GLY A 139 30.88 -14.51 -6.04
C GLY A 139 30.28 -15.82 -5.55
N ALA A 140 29.05 -16.14 -5.97
CA ALA A 140 28.33 -17.34 -5.58
C ALA A 140 29.03 -18.63 -6.04
N THR A 141 29.76 -18.60 -7.16
CA THR A 141 30.55 -19.77 -7.60
C THR A 141 31.75 -20.07 -6.69
N ARG A 142 32.20 -19.11 -5.88
CA ARG A 142 33.35 -19.25 -4.96
C ARG A 142 32.93 -19.35 -3.49
N ASP A 143 32.00 -18.50 -3.08
CA ASP A 143 31.51 -18.39 -1.70
C ASP A 143 29.98 -18.22 -1.69
N PRO A 144 29.23 -19.33 -1.89
CA PRO A 144 27.77 -19.29 -1.92
C PRO A 144 27.16 -18.98 -0.55
N GLN A 145 27.88 -19.23 0.55
CA GLN A 145 27.37 -19.00 1.91
C GLN A 145 27.23 -17.50 2.20
N SER A 146 28.28 -16.71 1.92
CA SER A 146 28.21 -15.25 2.12
C SER A 146 27.15 -14.59 1.23
N LEU A 147 27.01 -15.03 -0.02
CA LEU A 147 25.94 -14.55 -0.91
C LEU A 147 24.56 -14.96 -0.42
N GLY A 148 24.42 -16.17 0.14
CA GLY A 148 23.18 -16.65 0.75
C GLY A 148 22.73 -15.78 1.94
N ASN A 149 23.67 -15.14 2.66
CA ASN A 149 23.35 -14.18 3.73
C ASN A 149 22.93 -12.80 3.19
N ILE A 150 23.42 -12.43 2.01
CA ILE A 150 23.06 -11.17 1.32
C ILE A 150 21.65 -11.26 0.70
N ILE A 151 21.25 -12.44 0.21
CA ILE A 151 19.97 -12.66 -0.49
C ILE A 151 18.81 -12.88 0.49
N LYS A 152 17.70 -12.18 0.25
CA LYS A 152 16.46 -12.22 1.01
C LYS A 152 15.27 -12.33 0.05
N PRO A 153 14.34 -13.29 0.23
CA PRO A 153 14.37 -14.38 1.21
C PRO A 153 15.52 -15.37 0.95
N ARG A 154 15.90 -16.16 1.96
CA ARG A 154 16.96 -17.18 1.81
C ARG A 154 16.57 -18.19 0.73
N VAL A 155 17.53 -18.51 -0.13
CA VAL A 155 17.37 -19.46 -1.24
C VAL A 155 18.26 -20.67 -1.04
N HIS A 156 17.79 -21.84 -1.50
CA HIS A 156 18.55 -23.08 -1.40
C HIS A 156 19.73 -23.15 -2.39
N ASP A 157 19.51 -22.68 -3.63
CA ASP A 157 20.52 -22.67 -4.69
C ASP A 157 20.77 -21.25 -5.17
N VAL A 158 21.77 -20.60 -4.57
CA VAL A 158 22.16 -19.21 -4.85
C VAL A 158 22.63 -19.04 -6.30
N VAL A 159 23.36 -20.02 -6.85
CA VAL A 159 23.91 -19.94 -8.20
C VAL A 159 22.77 -19.98 -9.21
N ARG A 160 21.87 -20.97 -9.10
CA ARG A 160 20.71 -21.08 -9.98
C ARG A 160 19.79 -19.88 -9.87
N PHE A 161 19.56 -19.38 -8.65
CA PHE A 161 18.76 -18.18 -8.41
C PHE A 161 19.32 -16.97 -9.15
N LEU A 162 20.63 -16.69 -9.04
CA LEU A 162 21.27 -15.58 -9.72
C LEU A 162 21.32 -15.78 -11.24
N GLN A 163 21.52 -17.00 -11.74
CA GLN A 163 21.46 -17.31 -13.17
C GLN A 163 20.08 -16.97 -13.76
N GLN A 164 19.00 -17.33 -13.08
CA GLN A 164 17.64 -17.00 -13.51
C GLN A 164 17.40 -15.48 -13.51
N HIS A 165 17.94 -14.75 -12.52
CA HIS A 165 17.86 -13.29 -12.50
C HIS A 165 18.63 -12.63 -13.65
N VAL A 166 19.84 -13.12 -13.97
CA VAL A 166 20.61 -12.61 -15.11
C VAL A 166 19.89 -12.88 -16.44
N GLN A 167 19.28 -14.06 -16.59
CA GLN A 167 18.51 -14.39 -17.78
C GLN A 167 17.29 -13.48 -17.95
N GLU A 168 16.51 -13.27 -16.88
CA GLU A 168 15.37 -12.34 -16.92
C GLU A 168 15.82 -10.90 -17.18
N ASP A 169 16.96 -10.46 -16.63
CA ASP A 169 17.50 -9.13 -16.92
C ASP A 169 17.90 -8.97 -18.39
N LEU A 170 18.49 -9.99 -19.01
CA LEU A 170 18.79 -9.99 -20.44
C LEU A 170 17.51 -9.94 -21.28
N GLU A 171 16.49 -10.73 -20.93
CA GLU A 171 15.19 -10.71 -21.62
C GLU A 171 14.50 -9.34 -21.50
N GLN A 172 14.55 -8.72 -20.32
CA GLN A 172 14.05 -7.35 -20.10
C GLN A 172 14.86 -6.34 -20.92
N LEU A 173 16.19 -6.45 -20.92
CA LEU A 173 17.05 -5.55 -21.69
C LEU A 173 16.77 -5.64 -23.19
N THR A 174 16.60 -6.85 -23.74
CA THR A 174 16.23 -7.06 -25.15
C THR A 174 14.91 -6.39 -25.49
N LYS A 175 13.89 -6.52 -24.61
CA LYS A 175 12.58 -5.89 -24.80
C LYS A 175 12.66 -4.36 -24.76
N ILE A 176 13.40 -3.79 -23.81
CA ILE A 176 13.45 -2.34 -23.59
C ILE A 176 14.34 -1.65 -24.66
N LEU A 177 15.43 -2.29 -25.09
CA LEU A 177 16.26 -1.76 -26.18
C LEU A 177 15.57 -1.87 -27.55
N GLY A 178 14.64 -2.83 -27.71
CA GLY A 178 14.02 -3.13 -29.00
C GLY A 178 15.03 -3.68 -30.02
N LYS A 179 16.00 -4.45 -29.54
CA LYS A 179 17.16 -4.95 -30.29
C LYS A 179 17.12 -6.47 -30.41
N SER A 180 17.93 -7.04 -31.31
CA SER A 180 18.10 -8.50 -31.34
C SER A 180 18.81 -8.99 -30.07
N VAL A 181 18.74 -10.29 -29.81
CA VAL A 181 19.46 -10.92 -28.68
C VAL A 181 20.97 -10.65 -28.81
N ASP A 182 21.52 -10.80 -30.01
CA ASP A 182 22.94 -10.56 -30.27
C ASP A 182 23.33 -9.09 -30.08
N GLU A 183 22.52 -8.16 -30.59
CA GLU A 183 22.73 -6.73 -30.38
C GLU A 183 22.63 -6.34 -28.90
N THR A 184 21.76 -7.01 -28.14
CA THR A 184 21.62 -6.82 -26.68
C THR A 184 22.89 -7.27 -25.96
N ILE A 185 23.39 -8.46 -26.29
CA ILE A 185 24.63 -9.01 -25.72
C ILE A 185 25.82 -8.13 -26.11
N ASN A 186 25.87 -7.67 -27.35
CA ASN A 186 26.90 -6.74 -27.84
C ASN A 186 26.85 -5.40 -27.09
N THR A 187 25.65 -4.87 -26.82
CA THR A 187 25.48 -3.65 -26.01
C THR A 187 26.07 -3.85 -24.61
N LEU A 188 25.81 -5.00 -23.98
CA LEU A 188 26.41 -5.32 -22.70
C LEU A 188 27.94 -5.43 -22.77
N HIS A 189 28.48 -6.07 -23.81
CA HIS A 189 29.93 -6.16 -24.00
C HIS A 189 30.58 -4.78 -24.25
N LEU A 190 29.89 -3.86 -24.91
CA LEU A 190 30.35 -2.47 -25.05
C LEU A 190 30.42 -1.78 -23.68
N VAL A 191 29.40 -1.94 -22.84
CA VAL A 191 29.39 -1.41 -21.46
C VAL A 191 30.48 -2.05 -20.59
N LEU A 192 30.71 -3.36 -20.73
CA LEU A 192 31.81 -4.04 -20.03
C LEU A 192 33.18 -3.54 -20.51
N SER A 193 33.32 -3.26 -21.79
CA SER A 193 34.56 -2.71 -22.35
C SER A 193 34.81 -1.28 -21.89
N SER A 194 33.77 -0.45 -21.77
CA SER A 194 33.90 0.93 -21.27
C SER A 194 34.24 0.99 -19.78
N LEU A 195 33.88 -0.03 -18.99
CA LEU A 195 34.32 -0.17 -17.60
C LEU A 195 35.85 -0.35 -17.44
N LEU A 196 36.55 -0.81 -18.49
CA LEU A 196 38.01 -0.89 -18.55
C LEU A 196 38.67 0.42 -19.00
N GLN A 197 37.96 1.22 -19.81
CA GLN A 197 38.48 2.48 -20.31
C GLN A 197 38.35 3.55 -19.23
N ASP A 198 39.48 4.01 -18.70
CA ASP A 198 39.48 5.05 -17.66
C ASP A 198 39.05 6.40 -18.27
N PRO A 199 37.88 6.96 -17.90
CA PRO A 199 37.45 8.24 -18.44
C PRO A 199 38.31 9.42 -17.91
N HIS A 200 39.16 9.20 -16.89
CA HIS A 200 39.84 10.27 -16.18
C HIS A 200 41.32 9.98 -15.85
N GLN A 201 42.20 10.18 -16.83
CA GLN A 201 43.61 10.53 -16.60
C GLN A 201 43.82 11.94 -15.99
N HIS A 202 42.81 12.53 -15.34
CA HIS A 202 42.96 13.79 -14.61
C HIS A 202 43.08 13.50 -13.12
N SER A 203 44.31 13.16 -12.73
CA SER A 203 44.80 13.21 -11.36
C SER A 203 44.53 14.59 -10.76
N GLY A 204 43.46 14.75 -9.96
CA GLY A 204 43.25 15.95 -9.15
C GLY A 204 41.84 16.31 -8.70
N GLN A 205 40.75 15.77 -9.27
CA GLN A 205 39.38 16.16 -8.90
C GLN A 205 38.40 14.98 -8.79
N TRP A 206 38.60 14.05 -7.86
CA TRP A 206 37.56 13.03 -7.60
C TRP A 206 37.43 12.72 -6.10
N PRO A 207 36.58 13.42 -5.33
CA PRO A 207 36.09 12.87 -4.08
C PRO A 207 34.97 11.88 -4.43
N VAL A 208 35.31 10.60 -4.46
CA VAL A 208 34.32 9.52 -4.54
C VAL A 208 33.43 9.60 -3.29
N LEU A 209 32.19 10.08 -3.44
CA LEU A 209 31.23 10.22 -2.33
C LEU A 209 30.54 8.89 -1.94
N PHE A 210 31.21 7.76 -2.19
CA PHE A 210 30.75 6.42 -1.82
C PHE A 210 31.92 5.59 -1.24
N ASP A 211 31.59 4.59 -0.44
CA ASP A 211 32.57 3.63 0.08
C ASP A 211 32.51 2.33 -0.72
N TYR A 212 33.54 1.50 -0.56
CA TYR A 212 33.68 0.25 -1.31
C TYR A 212 32.67 -0.83 -0.94
N VAL A 213 31.91 -0.63 0.15
CA VAL A 213 30.91 -1.59 0.65
C VAL A 213 29.47 -1.10 0.47
N LEU A 214 29.27 0.12 -0.03
CA LEU A 214 27.96 0.76 -0.19
C LEU A 214 27.13 0.76 1.10
N SER A 215 27.74 1.22 2.20
CA SER A 215 27.18 1.06 3.56
C SER A 215 25.87 1.82 3.80
N THR A 216 25.59 2.87 3.04
CA THR A 216 24.38 3.68 3.17
C THR A 216 23.65 3.85 1.84
N LYS A 217 22.34 4.11 1.90
CA LYS A 217 21.52 4.45 0.72
C LYS A 217 22.10 5.59 -0.09
N GLN A 218 22.60 6.65 0.56
CA GLN A 218 23.20 7.78 -0.14
C GLN A 218 24.46 7.36 -0.91
N LYS A 219 25.34 6.55 -0.30
CA LYS A 219 26.56 6.04 -0.95
C LYS A 219 26.23 5.12 -2.13
N ARG A 220 25.24 4.24 -1.97
CA ARG A 220 24.72 3.41 -3.07
C ARG A 220 24.17 4.28 -4.21
N ASN A 221 23.34 5.28 -3.89
CA ASN A 221 22.77 6.16 -4.91
C ASN A 221 23.86 6.97 -5.64
N ASN A 222 24.91 7.42 -4.93
CA ASN A 222 26.06 8.07 -5.54
C ASN A 222 26.80 7.13 -6.49
N TRP A 223 27.05 5.88 -6.08
CA TRP A 223 27.65 4.87 -6.95
C TRP A 223 26.80 4.58 -8.19
N GLU A 224 25.49 4.35 -8.02
CA GLU A 224 24.55 4.14 -9.12
C GLU A 224 24.57 5.33 -10.10
N GLY A 225 24.52 6.57 -9.58
CA GLY A 225 24.57 7.78 -10.38
C GLY A 225 25.90 7.97 -11.12
N THR A 226 27.03 7.64 -10.49
CA THR A 226 28.34 7.67 -11.14
C THR A 226 28.40 6.68 -12.30
N VAL A 227 28.10 5.39 -12.06
CA VAL A 227 28.10 4.35 -13.10
C VAL A 227 27.14 4.70 -14.26
N ALA A 228 25.96 5.21 -13.94
CA ALA A 228 24.98 5.65 -14.93
C ALA A 228 25.53 6.75 -15.83
N ASN A 229 26.01 7.86 -15.24
CA ASN A 229 26.34 9.08 -15.97
C ASN A 229 27.70 9.01 -16.67
N THR A 230 28.69 8.33 -16.10
CA THR A 230 30.05 8.31 -16.65
C THR A 230 30.31 7.13 -17.58
N ILE A 231 29.54 6.04 -17.46
CA ILE A 231 29.83 4.78 -18.18
C ILE A 231 28.66 4.38 -19.07
N ILE A 232 27.46 4.19 -18.51
CA ILE A 232 26.35 3.59 -19.25
C ILE A 232 25.73 4.57 -20.25
N ILE A 233 25.36 5.79 -19.82
CA ILE A 233 24.70 6.77 -20.68
C ILE A 233 25.57 7.15 -21.91
N PRO A 234 26.89 7.39 -21.78
CA PRO A 234 27.76 7.60 -22.93
C PRO A 234 27.79 6.41 -23.89
N GLU A 235 27.70 5.17 -23.39
CA GLU A 235 27.63 3.99 -24.24
C GLU A 235 26.30 3.86 -25.00
N LEU A 236 25.20 4.24 -24.36
CA LEU A 236 23.88 4.23 -24.99
C LEU A 236 23.69 5.36 -26.01
N LYS A 237 24.49 6.43 -25.94
CA LYS A 237 24.47 7.50 -26.93
C LYS A 237 25.02 7.01 -28.27
N ASP A 238 24.26 7.24 -29.34
CA ASP A 238 24.56 6.75 -30.70
C ASP A 238 24.76 5.22 -30.79
N LEU A 239 24.10 4.45 -29.90
CA LEU A 239 24.23 2.99 -29.82
C LEU A 239 24.05 2.29 -31.17
N ASP A 240 23.10 2.74 -31.99
CA ASP A 240 22.84 2.15 -33.32
C ASP A 240 24.05 2.24 -34.25
N LYS A 241 24.80 3.35 -34.21
CA LYS A 241 26.04 3.51 -34.99
C LYS A 241 27.17 2.65 -34.43
N LYS A 242 27.28 2.55 -33.10
CA LYS A 242 28.30 1.71 -32.44
C LYS A 242 28.08 0.23 -32.73
N LEU A 243 26.84 -0.23 -32.63
CA LEU A 243 26.44 -1.60 -32.97
C LEU A 243 26.69 -1.91 -34.45
N LEU A 244 26.41 -0.97 -35.36
CA LEU A 244 26.68 -1.16 -36.78
C LEU A 244 28.18 -1.35 -37.06
N LYS A 245 29.05 -0.53 -36.45
CA LYS A 245 30.51 -0.67 -36.54
C LYS A 245 30.99 -2.00 -35.94
N LEU A 246 30.48 -2.37 -34.77
CA LEU A 246 30.85 -3.64 -34.12
C LEU A 246 30.41 -4.84 -34.96
N ASN A 247 29.20 -4.80 -35.52
CA ASN A 247 28.70 -5.85 -36.41
C ASN A 247 29.57 -5.97 -37.67
N GLN A 248 30.04 -4.86 -38.25
CA GLN A 248 31.00 -4.88 -39.36
C GLN A 248 32.33 -5.53 -38.97
N GLN A 249 32.83 -5.28 -37.76
CA GLN A 249 34.05 -5.92 -37.24
C GLN A 249 33.86 -7.42 -37.05
N ILE A 250 32.73 -7.85 -36.47
CA ILE A 250 32.40 -9.27 -36.26
C ILE A 250 32.23 -9.98 -37.61
N GLN A 251 31.59 -9.34 -38.59
CA GLN A 251 31.45 -9.87 -39.96
C GLN A 251 32.80 -10.04 -40.66
N GLY A 252 33.76 -9.15 -40.37
CA GLY A 252 35.12 -9.20 -40.92
C GLY A 252 36.00 -10.29 -40.32
N ASP A 253 35.58 -10.95 -39.22
CA ASP A 253 36.34 -12.03 -38.60
C ASP A 253 36.39 -13.27 -39.51
N GLU A 254 37.58 -13.66 -39.95
CA GLU A 254 37.81 -14.79 -40.86
C GLU A 254 37.22 -16.12 -40.38
N ARG A 255 37.08 -16.29 -39.06
CA ARG A 255 36.51 -17.52 -38.46
C ARG A 255 35.01 -17.62 -38.65
N ILE A 256 34.33 -16.48 -38.79
CA ILE A 256 32.86 -16.37 -38.82
C ILE A 256 32.39 -15.99 -40.24
N SER A 257 33.19 -15.23 -40.98
CA SER A 257 32.85 -14.70 -42.30
C SER A 257 32.63 -15.78 -43.35
N SER A 258 33.17 -16.99 -43.17
CA SER A 258 32.95 -18.14 -44.07
C SER A 258 31.58 -18.81 -43.84
N ASN A 259 30.92 -18.57 -42.72
CA ASN A 259 29.64 -19.19 -42.38
C ASN A 259 28.50 -18.62 -43.26
N PRO A 260 27.79 -19.46 -44.03
CA PRO A 260 26.71 -19.01 -44.90
C PRO A 260 25.58 -18.33 -44.13
N VAL A 261 25.27 -18.75 -42.89
CA VAL A 261 24.19 -18.13 -42.09
C VAL A 261 24.52 -16.67 -41.78
N VAL A 262 25.78 -16.38 -41.43
CA VAL A 262 26.24 -15.02 -41.11
C VAL A 262 26.15 -14.14 -42.35
N LYS A 263 26.52 -14.66 -43.53
CA LYS A 263 26.40 -13.94 -44.80
C LYS A 263 24.94 -13.65 -45.18
N ILE A 264 23.97 -14.49 -44.80
CA ILE A 264 22.53 -14.24 -45.04
C ILE A 264 22.00 -13.20 -44.06
N VAL A 265 22.30 -13.35 -42.77
CA VAL A 265 21.72 -12.52 -41.69
C VAL A 265 22.29 -11.11 -41.72
N TYR A 266 23.59 -10.98 -42.00
CA TYR A 266 24.32 -9.73 -41.86
C TYR A 266 24.88 -9.16 -43.19
N GLY A 267 24.86 -9.95 -44.27
CA GLY A 267 25.35 -9.57 -45.59
C GLY A 267 24.26 -9.65 -46.67
N ASP A 268 24.67 -9.61 -47.93
CA ASP A 268 23.76 -9.79 -49.06
C ASP A 268 23.72 -11.26 -49.51
N PRO A 269 22.60 -11.99 -49.34
CA PRO A 269 22.48 -13.37 -49.82
C PRO A 269 22.66 -13.51 -51.34
N ALA A 270 22.36 -12.47 -52.13
CA ALA A 270 22.55 -12.48 -53.58
C ALA A 270 24.03 -12.56 -53.99
N ALA A 271 24.95 -12.19 -53.11
CA ALA A 271 26.39 -12.22 -53.39
C ALA A 271 26.96 -13.64 -53.52
N PHE A 272 26.28 -14.67 -52.99
CA PHE A 272 26.77 -16.05 -53.04
C PHE A 272 25.70 -17.11 -53.39
N LEU A 273 24.41 -16.78 -53.32
CA LEU A 273 23.33 -17.66 -53.78
C LEU A 273 22.96 -17.31 -55.23
N SER A 274 23.53 -18.03 -56.18
CA SER A 274 23.34 -17.80 -57.63
C SER A 274 21.90 -17.99 -58.13
N GLN A 275 21.06 -18.67 -57.35
CA GLN A 275 19.66 -18.95 -57.68
C GLN A 275 18.71 -17.76 -57.40
N LEU A 276 19.20 -16.71 -56.73
CA LEU A 276 18.39 -15.53 -56.43
C LEU A 276 18.33 -14.56 -57.62
N PRO A 277 17.19 -13.85 -57.83
CA PRO A 277 17.08 -12.82 -58.87
C PRO A 277 18.09 -11.68 -58.64
N LYS A 278 18.94 -11.40 -59.64
CA LYS A 278 20.05 -10.43 -59.50
C LYS A 278 19.69 -8.97 -59.79
N ASP A 279 18.64 -8.73 -60.58
CA ASP A 279 18.25 -7.39 -61.06
C ASP A 279 16.79 -7.02 -60.70
N SER A 280 16.27 -7.56 -59.59
CA SER A 280 14.92 -7.23 -59.14
C SER A 280 14.92 -6.05 -58.16
N HIS A 281 14.11 -5.03 -58.44
CA HIS A 281 13.86 -3.93 -57.50
C HIS A 281 13.15 -4.37 -56.20
N ILE A 282 12.52 -5.55 -56.18
CA ILE A 282 11.68 -6.04 -55.06
C ILE A 282 12.38 -7.18 -54.30
N HIS A 283 13.17 -8.02 -54.99
CA HIS A 283 13.90 -9.13 -54.36
C HIS A 283 15.31 -8.75 -53.86
N HIS A 284 15.48 -7.49 -53.46
CA HIS A 284 16.72 -7.00 -52.86
C HIS A 284 16.78 -7.31 -51.35
N SER A 285 17.97 -7.63 -50.82
CA SER A 285 18.21 -7.97 -49.41
C SER A 285 17.60 -6.98 -48.41
N LYS A 286 17.66 -5.67 -48.73
CA LYS A 286 17.07 -4.60 -47.91
C LYS A 286 15.55 -4.71 -47.74
N MET A 287 14.81 -5.24 -48.72
CA MET A 287 13.35 -5.42 -48.63
C MET A 287 12.97 -6.56 -47.69
N TRP A 288 13.80 -7.59 -47.60
CA TRP A 288 13.60 -8.76 -46.76
C TRP A 288 14.33 -8.67 -45.41
N SER A 289 14.84 -7.48 -45.06
CA SER A 289 15.48 -7.24 -43.78
C SER A 289 14.47 -7.19 -42.63
N CYS A 290 14.82 -7.80 -41.50
CA CYS A 290 13.99 -7.75 -40.30
C CYS A 290 13.97 -6.33 -39.71
N ARG A 291 12.77 -5.80 -39.44
CA ARG A 291 12.59 -4.50 -38.79
C ARG A 291 12.28 -4.68 -37.31
N LYS A 292 12.64 -3.68 -36.51
CA LYS A 292 12.33 -3.64 -35.07
C LYS A 292 10.80 -3.56 -34.88
N ARG A 293 10.25 -4.38 -33.99
CA ARG A 293 8.85 -4.23 -33.55
C ARG A 293 8.76 -3.01 -32.63
N ILE A 294 7.82 -2.12 -32.91
CA ILE A 294 7.58 -0.93 -32.08
C ILE A 294 6.83 -1.34 -30.82
N SER A 295 7.29 -0.88 -29.66
CA SER A 295 6.70 -1.15 -28.35
C SER A 295 6.64 0.13 -27.50
N VAL A 296 5.90 0.07 -26.40
CA VAL A 296 5.77 1.19 -25.44
C VAL A 296 7.11 1.47 -24.77
N GLU A 297 7.86 0.42 -24.44
CA GLU A 297 9.19 0.50 -23.83
C GLU A 297 10.18 1.17 -24.78
N ASN A 298 10.13 0.84 -26.08
CA ASN A 298 10.96 1.47 -27.11
C ASN A 298 10.68 2.97 -27.20
N LEU A 299 9.40 3.38 -27.14
CA LEU A 299 9.05 4.80 -27.12
C LEU A 299 9.57 5.50 -25.86
N GLY A 300 9.45 4.86 -24.69
CA GLY A 300 10.02 5.35 -23.43
C GLY A 300 11.53 5.58 -23.52
N HIS A 301 12.25 4.69 -24.20
CA HIS A 301 13.66 4.87 -24.48
C HIS A 301 13.94 6.03 -25.44
N VAL A 302 13.19 6.18 -26.53
CA VAL A 302 13.36 7.30 -27.47
C VAL A 302 13.17 8.65 -26.78
N VAL A 303 12.17 8.80 -25.91
CA VAL A 303 11.94 10.02 -25.12
C VAL A 303 13.16 10.34 -24.24
N GLN A 304 13.81 9.33 -23.68
CA GLN A 304 15.02 9.51 -22.85
C GLN A 304 16.24 9.88 -23.68
N GLN A 305 16.47 9.20 -24.81
CA GLN A 305 17.61 9.48 -25.69
C GLN A 305 17.56 10.90 -26.24
N LYS A 306 16.38 11.37 -26.62
CA LYS A 306 16.17 12.75 -27.08
C LYS A 306 16.21 13.78 -25.93
N ASN A 307 16.40 13.35 -24.69
CA ASN A 307 16.28 14.16 -23.47
C ASN A 307 14.99 15.02 -23.46
N ALA A 308 13.90 14.43 -23.97
CA ALA A 308 12.65 15.13 -24.26
C ALA A 308 11.73 15.23 -23.03
N LYS A 309 12.27 15.13 -21.81
CA LYS A 309 11.47 15.18 -20.57
C LYS A 309 10.76 16.51 -20.41
N ASP A 310 11.44 17.60 -20.75
CA ASP A 310 10.89 18.95 -20.63
C ASP A 310 9.98 19.32 -21.80
N SER A 311 10.18 18.72 -22.98
CA SER A 311 9.32 18.97 -24.15
C SER A 311 8.02 18.16 -24.11
N VAL A 312 8.08 16.91 -23.64
CA VAL A 312 6.91 16.03 -23.52
C VAL A 312 6.73 15.46 -22.09
N PRO A 313 6.49 16.32 -21.09
CA PRO A 313 6.46 15.93 -19.67
C PRO A 313 5.32 14.97 -19.33
N LEU A 314 4.15 15.10 -19.99
CA LEU A 314 3.00 14.23 -19.73
C LEU A 314 3.17 12.87 -20.38
N LEU A 315 3.73 12.81 -21.59
CA LEU A 315 4.07 11.54 -22.22
C LEU A 315 5.17 10.82 -21.43
N TRP A 316 6.15 11.56 -20.93
CA TRP A 316 7.18 11.03 -20.03
C TRP A 316 6.58 10.42 -18.77
N LYS A 317 5.74 11.17 -18.04
CA LYS A 317 5.04 10.68 -16.84
C LYS A 317 4.16 9.46 -17.16
N PHE A 318 3.43 9.49 -18.28
CA PHE A 318 2.60 8.39 -18.76
C PHE A 318 3.43 7.11 -18.94
N LEU A 319 4.52 7.16 -19.70
CA LEU A 319 5.36 5.99 -19.98
C LEU A 319 6.02 5.43 -18.72
N GLN A 320 6.33 6.27 -17.72
CA GLN A 320 6.87 5.81 -16.44
C GLN A 320 5.86 5.00 -15.60
N LYS A 321 4.58 5.37 -15.66
CA LYS A 321 3.52 4.78 -14.83
C LYS A 321 2.52 3.94 -15.63
N GLU A 322 2.75 3.71 -16.92
CA GLU A 322 1.81 3.05 -17.84
C GLU A 322 1.38 1.66 -17.35
N THR A 323 2.32 0.88 -16.80
CA THR A 323 2.05 -0.48 -16.30
C THR A 323 1.12 -0.52 -15.09
N GLU A 324 1.12 0.53 -14.28
CA GLU A 324 0.22 0.73 -13.14
C GLU A 324 -1.08 1.38 -13.61
N LEU A 325 -0.99 2.40 -14.48
CA LEU A 325 -2.11 3.21 -14.95
C LEU A 325 -3.15 2.38 -15.72
N ARG A 326 -2.71 1.40 -16.51
CA ARG A 326 -3.60 0.44 -17.19
C ARG A 326 -4.48 -0.38 -16.24
N LEU A 327 -4.16 -0.42 -14.94
CA LEU A 327 -4.95 -1.14 -13.93
C LEU A 327 -6.09 -0.30 -13.35
N VAL A 328 -6.07 1.02 -13.55
CA VAL A 328 -7.15 1.94 -13.10
C VAL A 328 -8.50 1.52 -13.65
N LYS A 329 -8.56 0.97 -14.87
CA LYS A 329 -9.81 0.46 -15.46
C LYS A 329 -10.52 -0.61 -14.65
N PHE A 330 -9.84 -1.28 -13.71
CA PHE A 330 -10.44 -2.30 -12.85
C PHE A 330 -11.03 -1.74 -11.54
N LEU A 331 -10.84 -0.44 -11.28
CA LEU A 331 -11.38 0.24 -10.10
C LEU A 331 -12.90 0.07 -9.91
N PRO A 332 -13.77 0.11 -10.95
CA PRO A 332 -15.22 -0.04 -10.76
C PRO A 332 -15.59 -1.42 -10.21
N GLU A 333 -14.93 -2.48 -10.69
CA GLU A 333 -15.14 -3.85 -10.22
C GLU A 333 -14.66 -4.05 -8.78
N ILE A 334 -13.54 -3.41 -8.41
CA ILE A 334 -13.01 -3.41 -7.04
C ILE A 334 -13.97 -2.67 -6.11
N LEU A 335 -14.44 -1.47 -6.48
CA LEU A 335 -15.40 -0.71 -5.69
C LEU A 335 -16.76 -1.41 -5.59
N ALA A 336 -17.20 -2.09 -6.66
CA ALA A 336 -18.42 -2.90 -6.63
C ALA A 336 -18.28 -4.09 -5.67
N LEU A 337 -17.15 -4.82 -5.70
CA LEU A 337 -16.84 -5.88 -4.73
C LEU A 337 -16.91 -5.36 -3.30
N GLN A 338 -16.22 -4.24 -3.03
CA GLN A 338 -16.21 -3.62 -1.71
C GLN A 338 -17.60 -3.20 -1.24
N ARG A 339 -18.41 -2.59 -2.10
CA ARG A 339 -19.81 -2.23 -1.78
C ARG A 339 -20.65 -3.44 -1.42
N ASP A 340 -20.55 -4.52 -2.19
CA ASP A 340 -21.32 -5.75 -1.94
C ASP A 340 -20.88 -6.42 -0.64
N LEU A 341 -19.58 -6.42 -0.34
CA LEU A 341 -19.05 -6.92 0.93
C LEU A 341 -19.50 -6.04 2.11
N VAL A 342 -19.46 -4.71 1.97
CA VAL A 342 -19.96 -3.80 3.01
C VAL A 342 -21.44 -4.07 3.27
N ARG A 343 -22.28 -4.10 2.24
CA ARG A 343 -23.72 -4.41 2.38
C ARG A 343 -23.96 -5.75 3.08
N ARG A 344 -23.14 -6.76 2.79
CA ARG A 344 -23.27 -8.09 3.37
C ARG A 344 -22.83 -8.16 4.84
N PHE A 345 -21.76 -7.47 5.21
CA PHE A 345 -21.12 -7.60 6.52
C PHE A 345 -21.44 -6.46 7.50
N GLN A 346 -22.06 -5.36 7.07
CA GLN A 346 -22.33 -4.16 7.90
C GLN A 346 -23.08 -4.47 9.21
N ASN A 347 -23.96 -5.47 9.19
CA ASN A 347 -24.82 -5.85 10.32
C ASN A 347 -24.40 -7.16 11.01
N THR A 348 -23.27 -7.75 10.63
CA THR A 348 -22.81 -9.01 11.23
C THR A 348 -21.95 -8.71 12.46
N GLY A 349 -22.27 -9.30 13.62
CA GLY A 349 -21.55 -9.06 14.88
C GLY A 349 -20.16 -9.69 14.96
N GLU A 350 -19.88 -10.72 14.14
CA GLU A 350 -18.58 -11.42 14.12
C GLU A 350 -18.06 -11.58 12.69
N LEU A 351 -16.76 -11.31 12.50
CA LEU A 351 -16.04 -11.63 11.27
C LEU A 351 -15.96 -13.16 11.14
N LYS A 352 -16.47 -13.71 10.04
CA LYS A 352 -16.20 -15.11 9.70
C LYS A 352 -14.70 -15.27 9.45
N HIS A 353 -14.04 -16.02 10.32
CA HIS A 353 -12.65 -16.41 10.15
C HIS A 353 -12.56 -17.56 9.13
N CYS A 354 -12.68 -17.24 7.84
CA CYS A 354 -12.56 -18.19 6.74
C CYS A 354 -11.63 -17.69 5.63
N SER A 355 -11.27 -18.60 4.72
CA SER A 355 -10.57 -18.28 3.48
C SER A 355 -11.52 -17.70 2.42
N ILE A 356 -10.95 -17.00 1.43
CA ILE A 356 -11.71 -16.51 0.27
C ILE A 356 -12.37 -17.69 -0.47
N ARG A 357 -11.68 -18.83 -0.60
CA ARG A 357 -12.20 -20.04 -1.24
C ARG A 357 -13.45 -20.58 -0.54
N GLU A 358 -13.44 -20.64 0.79
CA GLU A 358 -14.58 -21.09 1.58
C GLU A 358 -15.76 -20.12 1.45
N PHE A 359 -15.48 -18.82 1.49
CA PHE A 359 -16.50 -17.78 1.29
C PHE A 359 -17.19 -17.89 -0.08
N LEU A 360 -16.45 -18.19 -1.15
CA LEU A 360 -17.01 -18.39 -2.49
C LEU A 360 -17.87 -19.66 -2.61
N ARG A 361 -17.73 -20.63 -1.70
CA ARG A 361 -18.54 -21.86 -1.67
C ARG A 361 -19.86 -21.72 -0.91
N GLU A 362 -20.08 -20.59 -0.24
CA GLU A 362 -21.33 -20.35 0.49
C GLU A 362 -22.55 -20.33 -0.45
N PRO A 363 -23.73 -20.80 0.01
CA PRO A 363 -24.91 -20.93 -0.84
C PRO A 363 -25.38 -19.57 -1.37
N GLN A 364 -25.31 -19.42 -2.70
CA GLN A 364 -25.67 -18.23 -3.47
C GLN A 364 -26.23 -18.70 -4.83
N SER A 365 -26.91 -17.83 -5.58
CA SER A 365 -27.28 -18.15 -6.97
C SER A 365 -26.02 -18.29 -7.83
N ASP A 366 -26.04 -19.18 -8.83
CA ASP A 366 -24.87 -19.42 -9.70
C ASP A 366 -24.37 -18.13 -10.36
N VAL A 367 -25.28 -17.27 -10.82
CA VAL A 367 -24.94 -15.97 -11.42
C VAL A 367 -24.21 -15.05 -10.44
N MET A 368 -24.65 -15.00 -9.17
CA MET A 368 -24.01 -14.18 -8.15
C MET A 368 -22.63 -14.73 -7.76
N ARG A 369 -22.50 -16.07 -7.67
CA ARG A 369 -21.23 -16.73 -7.40
C ARG A 369 -20.21 -16.42 -8.48
N ASP A 370 -20.59 -16.55 -9.75
CA ASP A 370 -19.69 -16.33 -10.87
C ASP A 370 -19.25 -14.85 -10.97
N LEU A 371 -20.17 -13.91 -10.73
CA LEU A 371 -19.87 -12.47 -10.65
C LEU A 371 -18.90 -12.15 -9.50
N LEU A 372 -19.17 -12.68 -8.30
CA LEU A 372 -18.33 -12.50 -7.12
C LEU A 372 -16.93 -13.07 -7.36
N GLN A 373 -16.84 -14.29 -7.91
CA GLN A 373 -15.57 -14.93 -8.24
C GLN A 373 -14.78 -14.12 -9.27
N ARG A 374 -15.43 -13.58 -10.30
CA ARG A 374 -14.79 -12.69 -11.28
C ARG A 374 -14.19 -11.46 -10.60
N ARG A 375 -14.95 -10.78 -9.74
CA ARG A 375 -14.49 -9.58 -9.03
C ARG A 375 -13.35 -9.87 -8.06
N VAL A 376 -13.42 -10.98 -7.34
CA VAL A 376 -12.33 -11.45 -6.46
C VAL A 376 -11.06 -11.72 -7.26
N ASN A 377 -11.18 -12.39 -8.41
CA ASN A 377 -10.03 -12.65 -9.28
C ASN A 377 -9.40 -11.36 -9.81
N VAL A 378 -10.23 -10.36 -10.16
CA VAL A 378 -9.76 -9.02 -10.54
C VAL A 378 -9.00 -8.38 -9.37
N PHE A 379 -9.56 -8.37 -8.17
CA PHE A 379 -8.91 -7.83 -6.98
C PHE A 379 -7.54 -8.48 -6.73
N LEU A 380 -7.48 -9.81 -6.69
CA LEU A 380 -6.24 -10.56 -6.45
C LEU A 380 -5.19 -10.27 -7.53
N SER A 381 -5.59 -10.26 -8.80
CA SER A 381 -4.71 -9.94 -9.92
C SER A 381 -4.16 -8.51 -9.81
N VAL A 382 -4.99 -7.52 -9.49
CA VAL A 382 -4.57 -6.12 -9.40
C VAL A 382 -3.69 -5.90 -8.16
N TRP A 383 -4.03 -6.50 -7.02
CA TRP A 383 -3.20 -6.50 -5.82
C TRP A 383 -1.81 -7.07 -6.09
N ASN A 384 -1.71 -8.28 -6.65
CA ASN A 384 -0.42 -8.94 -6.88
C ASN A 384 0.47 -8.15 -7.85
N LYS A 385 -0.12 -7.36 -8.75
CA LYS A 385 0.63 -6.45 -9.63
C LYS A 385 1.08 -5.15 -8.95
N LEU A 386 0.35 -4.68 -7.94
CA LEU A 386 0.59 -3.39 -7.30
C LEU A 386 1.19 -3.48 -5.89
N ARG A 387 1.28 -4.67 -5.27
CA ARG A 387 1.72 -4.83 -3.87
C ARG A 387 3.06 -4.18 -3.54
N SER A 388 4.02 -4.23 -4.46
CA SER A 388 5.33 -3.58 -4.30
C SER A 388 5.25 -2.05 -4.39
N SER A 389 4.42 -1.52 -5.30
CA SER A 389 4.18 -0.08 -5.42
C SER A 389 3.39 0.44 -4.22
N LEU A 390 2.45 -0.35 -3.67
CA LEU A 390 1.73 -0.02 -2.45
C LEU A 390 2.65 0.07 -1.23
N ASP A 391 3.62 -0.84 -1.11
CA ASP A 391 4.57 -0.82 0.01
C ASP A 391 5.51 0.40 -0.05
N THR A 392 5.90 0.81 -1.27
CA THR A 392 6.90 1.87 -1.48
C THR A 392 6.25 3.25 -1.61
N SER A 393 5.33 3.42 -2.57
CA SER A 393 4.72 4.69 -2.97
C SER A 393 3.26 4.86 -2.53
N GLY A 394 2.67 3.89 -1.84
CA GLY A 394 1.31 4.01 -1.30
C GLY A 394 1.18 5.09 -0.23
N GLU A 395 0.08 5.85 -0.30
CA GLU A 395 -0.32 6.84 0.73
C GLU A 395 -0.64 6.15 2.06
N ILE A 396 -1.40 5.04 2.00
CA ILE A 396 -1.71 4.20 3.16
C ILE A 396 -0.52 3.28 3.42
N LYS A 397 0.20 3.54 4.52
CA LYS A 397 1.33 2.70 4.92
C LYS A 397 0.85 1.39 5.51
N LEU A 398 1.08 0.30 4.77
CA LEU A 398 0.76 -1.04 5.19
C LEU A 398 1.80 -1.58 6.21
N PRO A 399 1.38 -2.40 7.20
CA PRO A 399 2.29 -3.10 8.10
C PRO A 399 3.22 -4.07 7.36
N LYS A 400 4.43 -4.29 7.91
CA LYS A 400 5.40 -5.27 7.36
C LYS A 400 4.77 -6.66 7.30
N GLY A 401 5.01 -7.39 6.22
CA GLY A 401 4.43 -8.73 6.00
C GLY A 401 3.21 -8.76 5.08
N TYR A 402 2.50 -7.64 4.90
CA TYR A 402 1.24 -7.63 4.14
C TYR A 402 1.48 -7.69 2.63
N CYS A 403 2.58 -7.12 2.16
CA CYS A 403 2.95 -7.07 0.74
C CYS A 403 3.98 -8.14 0.35
N ASP A 404 4.37 -9.05 1.25
CA ASP A 404 5.50 -9.96 1.06
C ASP A 404 5.15 -11.11 0.09
N SER A 405 3.92 -11.63 0.17
CA SER A 405 3.44 -12.77 -0.61
C SER A 405 2.25 -12.41 -1.50
N ASP A 406 2.08 -13.16 -2.58
CA ASP A 406 0.91 -13.07 -3.43
C ASP A 406 -0.36 -13.50 -2.67
N LEU A 407 -1.42 -12.71 -2.82
CA LEU A 407 -2.74 -13.11 -2.34
C LEU A 407 -3.35 -14.12 -3.31
N THR A 408 -3.94 -15.16 -2.74
CA THR A 408 -4.59 -16.25 -3.48
C THR A 408 -5.98 -16.51 -2.92
N LEU A 409 -6.73 -17.42 -3.52
CA LEU A 409 -8.03 -17.85 -2.97
C LEU A 409 -7.91 -18.51 -1.58
N ASP A 410 -6.72 -18.94 -1.18
CA ASP A 410 -6.47 -19.53 0.15
C ASP A 410 -6.13 -18.47 1.21
N SER A 411 -5.98 -17.20 0.81
CA SER A 411 -5.81 -16.09 1.74
C SER A 411 -7.07 -15.84 2.58
N LYS A 412 -6.87 -15.19 3.75
CA LYS A 412 -7.97 -14.83 4.67
C LYS A 412 -8.95 -13.88 3.99
N LEU A 413 -10.26 -14.09 4.19
CA LEU A 413 -11.33 -13.24 3.64
C LEU A 413 -11.15 -11.75 4.01
N GLU A 414 -10.58 -11.47 5.18
CA GLU A 414 -10.39 -10.12 5.70
C GLU A 414 -9.61 -9.19 4.76
N VAL A 415 -8.73 -9.72 3.90
CA VAL A 415 -7.98 -8.89 2.92
C VAL A 415 -8.86 -8.22 1.87
N LEU A 416 -10.06 -8.75 1.62
CA LEU A 416 -11.04 -8.19 0.68
C LEU A 416 -11.94 -7.14 1.34
N LEU A 417 -12.14 -7.23 2.65
CA LEU A 417 -13.04 -6.37 3.40
C LEU A 417 -12.41 -4.98 3.54
N PRO A 418 -13.05 -3.90 3.06
CA PRO A 418 -12.46 -2.58 3.10
C PRO A 418 -12.52 -2.01 4.52
N ARG A 419 -11.51 -2.31 5.34
CA ARG A 419 -11.38 -1.80 6.71
C ARG A 419 -10.17 -0.89 6.79
N ARG A 420 -10.26 0.14 7.63
CA ARG A 420 -9.12 1.01 7.94
C ARG A 420 -8.17 0.43 9.01
N GLN A 421 -8.33 -0.86 9.34
CA GLN A 421 -7.51 -1.56 10.33
C GLN A 421 -7.36 -3.04 9.97
N GLY A 422 -6.34 -3.67 10.54
CA GLY A 422 -6.02 -5.08 10.31
C GLY A 422 -5.77 -5.40 8.83
N LEU A 423 -6.07 -6.64 8.44
CA LEU A 423 -5.86 -7.11 7.06
C LEU A 423 -6.74 -6.40 6.03
N GLY A 424 -7.84 -5.79 6.46
CA GLY A 424 -8.72 -5.04 5.56
C GLY A 424 -8.08 -3.77 4.98
N LEU A 425 -6.96 -3.32 5.56
CA LEU A 425 -6.14 -2.25 5.00
C LEU A 425 -5.68 -2.55 3.57
N CYS A 426 -5.50 -3.82 3.19
CA CYS A 426 -5.14 -4.20 1.82
C CYS A 426 -6.19 -3.70 0.81
N SER A 427 -7.47 -3.91 1.13
CA SER A 427 -8.57 -3.51 0.27
C SER A 427 -8.69 -1.98 0.16
N THR A 428 -8.59 -1.27 1.29
CA THR A 428 -8.64 0.19 1.31
C THR A 428 -7.42 0.84 0.63
N ALA A 429 -6.22 0.32 0.87
CA ALA A 429 -4.98 0.80 0.23
C ALA A 429 -5.01 0.63 -1.29
N LEU A 430 -5.51 -0.51 -1.79
CA LEU A 430 -5.61 -0.76 -3.23
C LEU A 430 -6.52 0.26 -3.92
N ALA A 431 -7.72 0.48 -3.38
CA ALA A 431 -8.67 1.44 -3.93
C ALA A 431 -8.12 2.88 -3.87
N SER A 432 -7.54 3.26 -2.73
CA SER A 432 -6.93 4.59 -2.56
C SER A 432 -5.79 4.84 -3.54
N TYR A 433 -4.93 3.85 -3.77
CA TYR A 433 -3.81 3.97 -4.69
C TYR A 433 -4.24 4.12 -6.16
N LEU A 434 -5.23 3.34 -6.60
CA LEU A 434 -5.77 3.47 -7.95
C LEU A 434 -6.45 4.83 -8.19
N ILE A 435 -7.15 5.34 -7.19
CA ILE A 435 -7.76 6.69 -7.23
C ILE A 435 -6.68 7.77 -7.28
N SER A 436 -5.67 7.68 -6.42
CA SER A 436 -4.53 8.59 -6.39
C SER A 436 -3.80 8.60 -7.74
N LEU A 437 -3.45 7.42 -8.27
CA LEU A 437 -2.83 7.28 -9.59
C LEU A 437 -3.67 7.90 -10.71
N HIS A 438 -5.00 7.73 -10.70
CA HIS A 438 -5.89 8.38 -11.66
C HIS A 438 -5.86 9.90 -11.52
N ASN A 439 -6.09 10.40 -10.29
CA ASN A 439 -6.16 11.83 -9.99
C ASN A 439 -4.84 12.56 -10.31
N ASP A 440 -3.70 11.94 -10.03
CA ASP A 440 -2.37 12.49 -10.32
C ASP A 440 -2.18 12.80 -11.81
N PHE A 441 -2.73 11.94 -12.69
CA PHE A 441 -2.68 12.14 -14.13
C PHE A 441 -3.66 13.22 -14.58
N VAL A 442 -4.89 13.20 -14.06
CA VAL A 442 -5.90 14.22 -14.36
C VAL A 442 -5.41 15.61 -13.95
N HIS A 443 -4.90 15.76 -12.74
CA HIS A 443 -4.35 17.02 -12.24
C HIS A 443 -3.17 17.52 -13.09
N SER A 444 -2.28 16.60 -13.52
CA SER A 444 -1.16 16.97 -14.40
C SER A 444 -1.63 17.46 -15.77
N VAL A 445 -2.70 16.86 -16.31
CA VAL A 445 -3.29 17.28 -17.59
C VAL A 445 -4.01 18.62 -17.46
N ASN A 446 -4.83 18.82 -16.44
CA ASN A 446 -5.53 20.08 -16.20
C ASN A 446 -4.54 21.23 -16.02
N LYS A 447 -3.46 21.01 -15.26
CA LYS A 447 -2.35 21.97 -15.13
C LYS A 447 -1.68 22.30 -16.46
N HIS A 448 -1.54 21.32 -17.37
CA HIS A 448 -0.93 21.52 -18.68
C HIS A 448 -1.85 22.29 -19.64
N ILE A 449 -3.16 22.00 -19.64
CA ILE A 449 -4.16 22.63 -20.51
C ILE A 449 -4.66 23.96 -19.93
N LYS A 450 -4.37 24.25 -18.65
CA LYS A 450 -4.87 25.41 -17.89
C LYS A 450 -6.40 25.41 -17.71
N GLU A 451 -6.96 24.22 -17.52
CA GLU A 451 -8.36 24.04 -17.13
C GLU A 451 -8.47 23.97 -15.60
N ASP A 452 -9.60 24.43 -15.06
CA ASP A 452 -9.90 24.38 -13.63
C ASP A 452 -10.31 22.96 -13.20
N ASP A 453 -9.82 22.53 -12.03
CA ASP A 453 -10.10 21.22 -11.39
C ASP A 453 -11.53 21.05 -10.86
N ARG A 454 -12.53 21.71 -11.46
CA ARG A 454 -13.90 21.77 -10.93
C ARG A 454 -14.74 20.51 -11.16
N TYR A 455 -14.34 19.61 -12.05
CA TYR A 455 -15.09 18.38 -12.31
C TYR A 455 -14.64 17.24 -11.37
N SER A 456 -15.43 16.98 -10.33
CA SER A 456 -15.19 15.90 -9.37
C SER A 456 -16.43 15.02 -9.18
N ILE A 457 -16.20 13.74 -8.84
CA ILE A 457 -17.24 12.73 -8.62
C ILE A 457 -16.98 11.89 -7.37
N SER A 458 -18.03 11.27 -6.83
CA SER A 458 -17.90 10.31 -5.73
C SER A 458 -17.42 8.94 -6.24
N PRO A 459 -16.66 8.16 -5.44
CA PRO A 459 -16.36 6.75 -5.73
C PRO A 459 -17.61 5.90 -6.02
N SER A 460 -18.77 6.29 -5.48
CA SER A 460 -20.03 5.59 -5.71
C SER A 460 -20.55 5.69 -7.15
N GLU A 461 -20.17 6.75 -7.86
CA GLU A 461 -20.62 7.11 -9.22
C GLU A 461 -19.62 6.69 -10.30
N VAL A 462 -18.47 6.15 -9.90
CA VAL A 462 -17.40 5.74 -10.81
C VAL A 462 -17.91 4.68 -11.79
N SER A 463 -17.67 4.92 -13.07
CA SER A 463 -17.97 4.04 -14.20
C SER A 463 -16.78 4.02 -15.16
N ASP A 464 -16.80 3.12 -16.14
CA ASP A 464 -15.71 2.98 -17.12
C ASP A 464 -15.42 4.28 -17.90
N LEU A 465 -16.43 5.14 -18.09
CA LEU A 465 -16.30 6.42 -18.79
C LEU A 465 -15.49 7.44 -18.00
N HIS A 466 -15.56 7.39 -16.67
CA HIS A 466 -14.88 8.32 -15.76
C HIS A 466 -13.39 8.01 -15.61
N LEU A 467 -12.95 6.81 -15.99
CA LEU A 467 -11.60 6.33 -15.71
C LEU A 467 -10.67 6.46 -16.91
N ILE A 468 -9.38 6.59 -16.61
CA ILE A 468 -8.32 6.42 -17.61
C ILE A 468 -8.30 4.93 -17.98
N SER A 469 -8.75 4.63 -19.20
CA SER A 469 -8.93 3.26 -19.70
C SER A 469 -8.45 3.17 -21.15
N TYR A 470 -7.59 2.20 -21.41
CA TYR A 470 -7.03 1.90 -22.73
C TYR A 470 -6.51 0.46 -22.78
N GLU A 471 -6.30 -0.05 -23.99
CA GLU A 471 -5.62 -1.31 -24.27
C GLU A 471 -4.35 -1.08 -25.08
N VAL A 472 -3.25 -1.70 -24.64
CA VAL A 472 -1.92 -1.47 -25.25
C VAL A 472 -1.91 -1.85 -26.73
N GLU A 473 -2.31 -3.07 -27.07
CA GLU A 473 -2.23 -3.60 -28.44
C GLU A 473 -3.28 -2.96 -29.38
N ARG A 474 -4.45 -2.58 -28.86
CA ARG A 474 -5.56 -2.04 -29.67
C ARG A 474 -5.53 -0.53 -29.82
N ASP A 475 -5.10 0.19 -28.78
CA ASP A 475 -5.20 1.66 -28.74
C ASP A 475 -3.82 2.32 -28.83
N LEU A 476 -2.89 1.89 -27.97
CA LEU A 476 -1.61 2.58 -27.81
C LEU A 476 -0.62 2.24 -28.94
N ILE A 477 -0.47 0.98 -29.32
CA ILE A 477 0.44 0.58 -30.40
C ILE A 477 0.05 1.23 -31.73
N PRO A 478 -1.22 1.20 -32.20
CA PRO A 478 -1.61 1.88 -33.44
C PRO A 478 -1.39 3.39 -33.39
N LEU A 479 -1.62 4.03 -32.24
CA LEU A 479 -1.34 5.45 -32.02
C LEU A 479 0.16 5.74 -32.23
N ILE A 480 1.05 4.97 -31.60
CA ILE A 480 2.50 5.14 -31.75
C ILE A 480 2.93 4.90 -33.21
N LEU A 481 2.41 3.86 -33.85
CA LEU A 481 2.72 3.53 -35.25
C LEU A 481 2.31 4.65 -36.20
N SER A 482 1.16 5.29 -35.99
CA SER A 482 0.66 6.38 -36.85
C SER A 482 1.51 7.66 -36.79
N ASN A 483 2.34 7.80 -35.76
CA ASN A 483 3.24 8.94 -35.55
C ASN A 483 4.72 8.57 -35.70
N CYS A 484 4.98 7.38 -36.26
CA CYS A 484 6.30 6.92 -36.64
C CYS A 484 6.56 7.29 -38.10
N GLN A 485 7.41 8.28 -38.33
CA GLN A 485 7.77 8.76 -39.67
C GLN A 485 9.02 8.04 -40.17
N TYR A 486 9.05 7.77 -41.47
CA TYR A 486 10.22 7.21 -42.16
C TYR A 486 10.76 8.25 -43.12
N SER A 487 12.01 8.69 -42.90
CA SER A 487 12.71 9.58 -43.82
C SER A 487 13.79 8.80 -44.58
N MET A 488 14.01 9.17 -45.85
CA MET A 488 15.12 8.68 -46.65
C MET A 488 16.12 9.81 -46.84
N GLU A 489 17.34 9.64 -46.31
CA GLU A 489 18.43 10.56 -46.61
C GLU A 489 19.05 10.25 -47.99
N LYS A 490 19.67 11.26 -48.61
CA LYS A 490 20.44 11.11 -49.86
C LYS A 490 21.66 10.21 -49.57
N GLY A 491 21.48 8.91 -49.74
CA GLY A 491 22.42 7.87 -49.33
C GLY A 491 21.76 6.49 -49.11
N GLY A 492 20.42 6.42 -49.06
CA GLY A 492 19.68 5.15 -49.04
C GLY A 492 19.40 4.59 -47.64
N GLU A 493 19.76 5.32 -46.58
CA GLU A 493 19.38 4.97 -45.22
C GLU A 493 17.94 5.45 -44.92
N THR A 494 17.12 4.54 -44.38
CA THR A 494 15.77 4.84 -43.89
C THR A 494 15.85 5.09 -42.39
N LEU A 495 15.70 6.34 -41.97
CA LEU A 495 15.67 6.72 -40.57
C LEU A 495 14.23 6.69 -40.07
N GLN A 496 14.04 6.05 -38.92
CA GLN A 496 12.78 6.02 -38.21
C GLN A 496 12.79 7.15 -37.18
N ASP A 497 11.81 8.05 -37.24
CA ASP A 497 11.66 9.13 -36.28
C ASP A 497 10.26 9.17 -35.65
N PHE A 498 10.21 9.51 -34.37
CA PHE A 498 8.96 9.63 -33.61
C PHE A 498 8.65 11.10 -33.36
N ASP A 499 7.46 11.51 -33.78
CA ASP A 499 6.87 12.81 -33.46
C ASP A 499 6.30 12.77 -32.03
N LEU A 500 7.18 13.02 -31.05
CA LEU A 500 6.86 12.89 -29.63
C LEU A 500 5.76 13.88 -29.19
N GLU A 501 5.75 15.09 -29.75
CA GLU A 501 4.77 16.12 -29.42
C GLU A 501 3.37 15.69 -29.87
N LYS A 502 3.25 15.18 -31.10
CA LYS A 502 1.98 14.67 -31.63
C LYS A 502 1.50 13.43 -30.88
N ILE A 503 2.41 12.54 -30.48
CA ILE A 503 2.07 11.39 -29.63
C ILE A 503 1.54 11.87 -28.27
N GLN A 504 2.21 12.82 -27.63
CA GLN A 504 1.73 13.39 -26.35
C GLN A 504 0.31 13.96 -26.50
N GLN A 505 0.06 14.77 -27.53
CA GLN A 505 -1.26 15.36 -27.78
C GLN A 505 -2.36 14.31 -28.03
N GLN A 506 -2.04 13.24 -28.76
CA GLN A 506 -2.99 12.15 -28.99
C GLN A 506 -3.25 11.32 -27.72
N VAL A 507 -2.24 11.09 -26.88
CA VAL A 507 -2.42 10.40 -25.59
C VAL A 507 -3.31 11.22 -24.66
N ILE A 508 -3.05 12.53 -24.57
CA ILE A 508 -3.85 13.44 -23.75
C ILE A 508 -5.30 13.46 -24.24
N SER A 509 -5.52 13.80 -25.52
CA SER A 509 -6.86 13.97 -26.08
C SER A 509 -7.70 12.69 -26.03
N LYS A 510 -7.09 11.50 -26.25
CA LYS A 510 -7.85 10.25 -26.32
C LYS A 510 -8.09 9.59 -24.97
N PHE A 511 -7.13 9.67 -24.03
CA PHE A 511 -7.17 8.83 -22.83
C PHE A 511 -7.24 9.60 -21.52
N LEU A 512 -6.71 10.82 -21.46
CA LEU A 512 -6.50 11.54 -20.20
C LEU A 512 -7.41 12.76 -20.03
N GLN A 513 -7.72 13.47 -21.11
CA GLN A 513 -8.53 14.69 -21.07
C GLN A 513 -10.00 14.40 -20.77
N GLY A 514 -10.66 15.30 -20.03
CA GLY A 514 -12.10 15.23 -19.73
C GLY A 514 -12.47 14.22 -18.63
N LYS A 515 -11.48 13.67 -17.92
CA LYS A 515 -11.70 12.74 -16.80
C LYS A 515 -11.91 13.52 -15.49
N PRO A 516 -12.88 13.12 -14.64
CA PRO A 516 -13.09 13.78 -13.35
C PRO A 516 -12.01 13.42 -12.33
N LEU A 517 -11.85 14.29 -11.34
CA LEU A 517 -11.20 13.93 -10.08
C LEU A 517 -12.14 13.06 -9.24
N ILE A 518 -11.64 11.96 -8.69
CA ILE A 518 -12.42 11.07 -7.83
C ILE A 518 -12.15 11.45 -6.38
N MET A 519 -13.21 11.79 -5.65
CA MET A 519 -13.10 12.15 -4.23
C MET A 519 -12.67 10.94 -3.40
N LEU A 520 -11.83 11.14 -2.39
CA LEU A 520 -11.48 10.09 -1.43
C LEU A 520 -12.60 9.85 -0.39
N THR A 521 -13.53 10.80 -0.26
CA THR A 521 -14.72 10.66 0.57
C THR A 521 -15.76 9.77 -0.13
N GLY A 522 -16.27 8.77 0.58
CA GLY A 522 -17.23 7.81 0.03
C GLY A 522 -16.61 6.53 -0.55
N ILE A 523 -15.31 6.28 -0.37
CA ILE A 523 -14.74 4.94 -0.59
C ILE A 523 -15.47 3.96 0.34
N PRO A 524 -16.02 2.84 -0.17
CA PRO A 524 -16.76 1.89 0.65
C PRO A 524 -15.88 1.41 1.80
N THR A 525 -16.34 1.56 3.03
CA THR A 525 -15.60 1.20 4.23
C THR A 525 -16.53 0.45 5.17
N LEU A 526 -16.07 -0.70 5.67
CA LEU A 526 -16.77 -1.51 6.64
C LEU A 526 -16.34 -1.07 8.05
N VAL A 527 -17.29 -0.47 8.76
CA VAL A 527 -17.12 -0.07 10.17
C VAL A 527 -18.04 -0.94 11.01
N TYR A 528 -17.45 -1.79 11.85
CA TYR A 528 -18.23 -2.59 12.80
C TYR A 528 -18.79 -1.69 13.90
N ARG A 529 -19.90 -2.10 14.52
CA ARG A 529 -20.51 -1.35 15.64
C ARG A 529 -19.50 -1.10 16.78
N HIS A 530 -18.59 -2.05 17.01
CA HIS A 530 -17.54 -1.94 18.03
C HIS A 530 -16.42 -0.96 17.68
N ASP A 531 -16.29 -0.57 16.42
CA ASP A 531 -15.30 0.41 15.93
C ASP A 531 -15.86 1.84 15.88
N ARG A 532 -17.14 2.06 16.29
CA ARG A 532 -17.74 3.40 16.36
C ARG A 532 -17.12 4.18 17.52
N ASN A 533 -16.72 5.43 17.26
CA ASN A 533 -16.25 6.32 18.31
C ASN A 533 -17.42 6.86 19.13
N TYR A 534 -17.85 6.08 20.12
CA TYR A 534 -18.90 6.47 21.05
C TYR A 534 -18.54 7.73 21.84
N GLU A 535 -17.26 8.03 22.10
CA GLU A 535 -16.91 9.27 22.81
C GLU A 535 -17.30 10.51 22.03
N GLN A 536 -17.05 10.49 20.72
CA GLN A 536 -17.46 11.59 19.88
C GLN A 536 -18.98 11.60 19.69
N LEU A 537 -19.61 10.44 19.50
CA LEU A 537 -21.06 10.34 19.47
C LEU A 537 -21.68 10.98 20.73
N PHE A 538 -21.13 10.68 21.90
CA PHE A 538 -21.58 11.25 23.17
C PHE A 538 -21.36 12.75 23.23
N ASN A 539 -20.22 13.26 22.73
CA ASN A 539 -19.99 14.69 22.65
C ASN A 539 -20.99 15.38 21.69
N ASP A 540 -21.25 14.79 20.53
CA ASP A 540 -22.21 15.32 19.55
C ASP A 540 -23.64 15.34 20.11
N VAL A 541 -24.02 14.31 20.89
CA VAL A 541 -25.29 14.28 21.63
C VAL A 541 -25.30 15.33 22.74
N ARG A 542 -24.28 15.42 23.60
CA ARG A 542 -24.20 16.43 24.68
C ARG A 542 -24.23 17.87 24.15
N ASN A 543 -23.67 18.11 22.96
CA ASN A 543 -23.70 19.42 22.32
C ASN A 543 -25.09 19.81 21.81
N LYS A 544 -25.98 18.85 21.57
CA LYS A 544 -27.33 19.05 21.00
C LYS A 544 -28.46 18.84 21.99
N LEU A 545 -28.22 18.06 23.04
CA LEU A 545 -29.19 17.62 24.03
C LEU A 545 -28.58 17.66 25.42
N GLU A 546 -29.33 18.17 26.40
CA GLU A 546 -28.98 17.99 27.80
C GLU A 546 -29.04 16.50 28.17
N GLN A 547 -28.00 16.03 28.86
CA GLN A 547 -27.89 14.64 29.31
C GLN A 547 -27.78 14.60 30.84
N SER A 548 -28.44 13.62 31.46
CA SER A 548 -28.51 13.45 32.91
C SER A 548 -28.44 11.97 33.29
N ALA A 549 -28.04 11.71 34.52
CA ALA A 549 -27.93 10.35 35.05
C ALA A 549 -29.30 9.65 35.14
N LEU A 550 -29.31 8.32 34.99
CA LEU A 550 -30.50 7.51 35.23
C LEU A 550 -30.80 7.42 36.73
N PRO A 551 -32.06 7.62 37.17
CA PRO A 551 -32.43 7.38 38.56
C PRO A 551 -32.20 5.91 38.95
N SER A 552 -31.67 5.65 40.15
CA SER A 552 -31.36 4.28 40.61
C SER A 552 -32.57 3.34 40.60
N SER A 553 -33.77 3.87 40.84
CA SER A 553 -35.02 3.11 40.75
C SER A 553 -35.32 2.63 39.33
N VAL A 554 -34.97 3.41 38.31
CA VAL A 554 -35.13 3.06 36.89
C VAL A 554 -34.04 2.08 36.47
N MET A 555 -32.79 2.27 36.91
CA MET A 555 -31.68 1.34 36.62
C MET A 555 -31.98 -0.07 37.15
N ASN A 556 -32.46 -0.17 38.39
CA ASN A 556 -32.81 -1.47 39.01
C ASN A 556 -34.00 -2.13 38.32
N MET A 557 -34.98 -1.36 37.86
CA MET A 557 -36.13 -1.86 37.10
C MET A 557 -35.69 -2.42 35.74
N ILE A 558 -34.89 -1.66 34.97
CA ILE A 558 -34.37 -2.11 33.66
C ILE A 558 -33.50 -3.36 33.82
N SER A 559 -32.60 -3.37 34.80
CA SER A 559 -31.74 -4.52 35.10
C SER A 559 -32.55 -5.73 35.58
N GLY A 560 -33.68 -5.50 36.23
CA GLY A 560 -34.64 -6.51 36.68
C GLY A 560 -35.45 -7.13 35.55
N GLU A 561 -35.93 -6.31 34.60
CA GLU A 561 -36.78 -6.73 33.48
C GLU A 561 -35.99 -7.35 32.32
N LEU A 562 -34.75 -6.90 32.08
CA LEU A 562 -33.88 -7.40 31.01
C LEU A 562 -32.87 -8.44 31.55
N GLN A 563 -33.34 -9.67 31.80
CA GLN A 563 -32.47 -10.76 32.31
C GLN A 563 -31.81 -11.60 31.20
N SER A 564 -32.40 -11.65 30.00
CA SER A 564 -31.88 -12.43 28.88
C SER A 564 -30.76 -11.70 28.15
N TYR A 565 -29.69 -12.41 27.78
CA TYR A 565 -28.62 -11.84 26.96
C TYR A 565 -29.13 -11.26 25.63
N SER A 566 -30.14 -11.90 25.00
CA SER A 566 -30.74 -11.41 23.75
C SER A 566 -31.45 -10.08 23.98
N ASP A 567 -32.30 -10.00 25.01
CA ASP A 567 -33.08 -8.79 25.30
C ASP A 567 -32.17 -7.60 25.61
N VAL A 568 -31.07 -7.83 26.34
CA VAL A 568 -30.06 -6.80 26.62
C VAL A 568 -29.33 -6.35 25.35
N CYS A 569 -28.99 -7.28 24.45
CA CYS A 569 -28.35 -6.94 23.17
C CYS A 569 -29.28 -6.15 22.25
N ASP A 570 -30.56 -6.49 22.23
CA ASP A 570 -31.57 -5.82 21.43
C ASP A 570 -31.87 -4.43 21.99
N ALA A 571 -32.00 -4.30 23.32
CA ALA A 571 -32.16 -3.01 23.99
C ALA A 571 -30.95 -2.10 23.80
N LEU A 572 -29.72 -2.64 23.89
CA LEU A 572 -28.50 -1.90 23.63
C LEU A 572 -28.45 -1.45 22.16
N SER A 573 -28.78 -2.35 21.22
CA SER A 573 -28.80 -2.03 19.79
C SER A 573 -29.79 -0.90 19.47
N LEU A 574 -30.98 -0.93 20.08
CA LEU A 574 -31.98 0.11 19.94
C LEU A 574 -31.46 1.45 20.47
N THR A 575 -30.85 1.44 21.66
CA THR A 575 -30.25 2.63 22.28
C THR A 575 -29.11 3.21 21.42
N GLU A 576 -28.25 2.36 20.84
CA GLU A 576 -27.17 2.78 19.94
C GLU A 576 -27.70 3.42 18.65
N VAL A 577 -28.79 2.88 18.09
CA VAL A 577 -29.48 3.47 16.94
C VAL A 577 -30.03 4.84 17.30
N THR A 578 -30.74 4.95 18.44
CA THR A 578 -31.28 6.22 18.92
C THR A 578 -30.19 7.26 19.13
N LEU A 579 -29.09 6.93 19.80
CA LEU A 579 -27.94 7.82 19.97
C LEU A 579 -27.34 8.28 18.63
N GLY A 580 -27.30 7.40 17.63
CA GLY A 580 -26.89 7.73 16.27
C GLY A 580 -27.73 8.84 15.63
N PHE A 581 -29.06 8.77 15.78
CA PHE A 581 -29.97 9.78 15.26
C PHE A 581 -29.92 11.08 16.07
N LEU A 582 -29.88 11.00 17.40
CA LEU A 582 -29.75 12.17 18.28
C LEU A 582 -28.46 12.95 18.02
N ALA A 583 -27.34 12.25 17.77
CA ALA A 583 -26.08 12.88 17.41
C ALA A 583 -26.19 13.69 16.10
N MET A 584 -27.09 13.32 15.19
CA MET A 584 -27.29 13.99 13.90
C MET A 584 -28.33 15.11 13.98
N ALA A 585 -29.50 14.85 14.57
CA ALA A 585 -30.64 15.75 14.54
C ALA A 585 -30.87 16.56 15.83
N GLY A 586 -30.46 16.03 16.99
CA GLY A 586 -30.97 16.52 18.28
C GLY A 586 -32.48 16.23 18.44
N GLU A 587 -33.07 16.60 19.58
CA GLU A 587 -34.51 16.58 19.87
C GLU A 587 -34.79 17.23 21.25
N ASN A 588 -36.04 17.21 21.73
CA ASN A 588 -36.39 17.60 23.10
C ASN A 588 -35.94 16.57 24.14
N ALA A 589 -35.10 17.00 25.09
CA ALA A 589 -34.53 16.18 26.17
C ALA A 589 -35.58 15.49 27.08
N GLU A 590 -36.76 16.12 27.26
CA GLU A 590 -37.87 15.60 28.06
C GLU A 590 -38.83 14.69 27.26
N MET A 591 -38.55 14.42 26.00
CA MET A 591 -39.34 13.44 25.25
C MET A 591 -39.07 12.03 25.80
N LEU A 592 -40.12 11.20 25.90
CA LEU A 592 -39.95 9.80 26.26
C LEU A 592 -39.18 9.07 25.17
N LEU A 593 -38.25 8.21 25.59
CA LEU A 593 -37.42 7.42 24.67
C LEU A 593 -38.28 6.53 23.78
N THR A 594 -39.33 5.92 24.34
CA THR A 594 -40.28 5.08 23.59
C THR A 594 -41.05 5.86 22.55
N ASP A 595 -41.49 7.09 22.88
CA ASP A 595 -42.26 7.92 21.95
C ASP A 595 -41.37 8.36 20.77
N TYR A 596 -40.09 8.64 21.02
CA TYR A 596 -39.15 8.96 19.95
C TYR A 596 -38.93 7.76 19.02
N ILE A 597 -38.77 6.57 19.58
CA ILE A 597 -38.58 5.33 18.81
C ILE A 597 -39.82 4.99 17.97
N GLU A 598 -41.01 5.12 18.54
CA GLU A 598 -42.27 4.78 17.88
C GLU A 598 -42.70 5.85 16.87
N GLN A 599 -42.66 7.13 17.23
CA GLN A 599 -43.26 8.20 16.44
C GLN A 599 -42.27 8.92 15.50
N VAL A 600 -41.00 9.04 15.90
CA VAL A 600 -39.98 9.74 15.10
C VAL A 600 -39.17 8.77 14.26
N LEU A 601 -38.60 7.74 14.90
CA LEU A 601 -37.83 6.72 14.18
C LEU A 601 -38.71 5.71 13.44
N GLN A 602 -40.01 5.64 13.77
CA GLN A 602 -40.99 4.72 13.17
C GLN A 602 -40.57 3.25 13.29
N MET A 603 -39.97 2.89 14.43
CA MET A 603 -39.44 1.54 14.70
C MET A 603 -40.34 0.70 15.62
N GLY A 604 -41.53 1.19 16.00
CA GLY A 604 -42.43 0.53 16.95
C GLY A 604 -42.77 -0.92 16.55
N ASP A 605 -43.15 -1.15 15.30
CA ASP A 605 -43.57 -2.48 14.80
C ASP A 605 -42.42 -3.50 14.71
N GLN A 606 -41.17 -3.03 14.70
CA GLN A 606 -39.97 -3.87 14.58
C GLN A 606 -39.28 -4.11 15.92
N THR A 607 -39.76 -3.49 17.00
CA THR A 607 -39.13 -3.53 18.31
C THR A 607 -39.91 -4.47 19.23
N ASN A 608 -39.21 -5.30 19.99
CA ASN A 608 -39.85 -6.21 20.95
C ASN A 608 -40.61 -5.38 22.01
N PRO A 609 -41.93 -5.59 22.21
CA PRO A 609 -42.73 -4.83 23.15
C PRO A 609 -42.25 -4.95 24.60
N HIS A 610 -41.58 -6.07 24.95
CA HIS A 610 -40.95 -6.24 26.27
C HIS A 610 -39.82 -5.22 26.50
N ILE A 611 -39.04 -4.92 25.46
CA ILE A 611 -37.95 -3.94 25.53
C ILE A 611 -38.50 -2.53 25.65
N LEU A 612 -39.53 -2.19 24.86
CA LEU A 612 -40.18 -0.87 24.96
C LEU A 612 -40.81 -0.66 26.34
N GLN A 613 -41.41 -1.70 26.91
CA GLN A 613 -41.96 -1.64 28.26
C GLN A 613 -40.87 -1.39 29.31
N ALA A 614 -39.70 -2.04 29.21
CA ALA A 614 -38.57 -1.81 30.11
C ALA A 614 -38.00 -0.39 30.00
N LEU A 615 -38.00 0.19 28.80
CA LEU A 615 -37.48 1.52 28.54
C LEU A 615 -38.50 2.65 28.72
N ARG A 616 -39.76 2.34 29.06
CA ARG A 616 -40.89 3.30 29.11
C ARG A 616 -40.71 4.47 30.07
N ARG A 617 -39.85 4.32 31.08
CA ARG A 617 -39.53 5.39 32.06
C ARG A 617 -38.31 6.23 31.66
N CYS A 618 -37.67 5.93 30.54
CA CYS A 618 -36.52 6.66 30.05
C CYS A 618 -36.95 7.86 29.19
N HIS A 619 -36.22 8.96 29.34
CA HIS A 619 -36.35 10.16 28.52
C HIS A 619 -35.10 10.30 27.66
N LEU A 620 -35.12 11.11 26.61
CA LEU A 620 -33.97 11.28 25.71
C LEU A 620 -32.74 11.85 26.44
N LYS A 621 -32.92 12.62 27.52
CA LYS A 621 -31.85 13.06 28.42
C LYS A 621 -31.11 11.92 29.13
N HIS A 622 -31.65 10.70 29.16
CA HIS A 622 -31.03 9.54 29.79
C HIS A 622 -30.26 8.65 28.80
N SER A 623 -30.19 9.01 27.52
CA SER A 623 -29.73 8.11 26.45
C SER A 623 -28.29 7.61 26.62
N ILE A 624 -27.37 8.47 27.05
CA ILE A 624 -25.97 8.06 27.29
C ILE A 624 -25.87 7.16 28.53
N ALA A 625 -26.53 7.53 29.63
CA ALA A 625 -26.55 6.73 30.86
C ALA A 625 -27.20 5.35 30.62
N LEU A 626 -28.22 5.28 29.76
CA LEU A 626 -28.86 4.03 29.36
C LEU A 626 -27.92 3.13 28.56
N TRP A 627 -27.14 3.70 27.63
CA TRP A 627 -26.12 2.95 26.92
C TRP A 627 -25.06 2.39 27.87
N GLN A 628 -24.60 3.18 28.84
CA GLN A 628 -23.59 2.75 29.83
C GLN A 628 -24.11 1.58 30.67
N LEU A 629 -25.36 1.68 31.16
CA LEU A 629 -26.03 0.60 31.91
C LEU A 629 -26.17 -0.68 31.07
N LEU A 630 -26.74 -0.59 29.86
CA LEU A 630 -27.00 -1.76 29.01
C LEU A 630 -25.71 -2.41 28.50
N SER A 631 -24.69 -1.60 28.19
CA SER A 631 -23.37 -2.07 27.76
C SER A 631 -22.66 -2.82 28.89
N THR A 632 -22.72 -2.29 30.12
CA THR A 632 -22.18 -2.95 31.32
C THR A 632 -22.92 -4.26 31.59
N HIS A 633 -24.26 -4.24 31.58
CA HIS A 633 -25.10 -5.41 31.83
C HIS A 633 -24.90 -6.51 30.77
N LYS A 634 -24.70 -6.13 29.50
CA LYS A 634 -24.35 -7.08 28.44
C LYS A 634 -23.06 -7.83 28.76
N SER A 635 -22.02 -7.13 29.21
CA SER A 635 -20.75 -7.75 29.60
C SER A 635 -20.89 -8.60 30.86
N GLU A 636 -21.70 -8.18 31.84
CA GLU A 636 -22.01 -9.00 33.01
C GLU A 636 -22.69 -10.32 32.62
N GLN A 637 -23.65 -10.29 31.70
CA GLN A 637 -24.35 -11.47 31.21
C GLN A 637 -23.41 -12.42 30.43
N LEU A 638 -22.50 -11.89 29.61
CA LEU A 638 -21.47 -12.70 28.96
C LEU A 638 -20.58 -13.41 29.98
N LEU A 639 -20.17 -12.70 31.04
CA LEU A 639 -19.39 -13.28 32.13
C LEU A 639 -20.19 -14.38 32.88
N ARG A 640 -21.51 -14.22 33.04
CA ARG A 640 -22.40 -15.27 33.61
C ARG A 640 -22.46 -16.51 32.72
N LEU A 641 -22.42 -16.34 31.40
CA LEU A 641 -22.41 -17.43 30.42
C LEU A 641 -21.02 -18.08 30.24
N GLY A 642 -20.02 -17.69 31.03
CA GLY A 642 -18.66 -18.22 30.94
C GLY A 642 -17.89 -17.76 29.70
N ARG A 643 -18.35 -16.71 29.01
CA ARG A 643 -17.67 -16.10 27.86
C ARG A 643 -16.87 -14.87 28.30
N ASP A 644 -15.77 -14.58 27.62
CA ASP A 644 -14.95 -13.39 27.93
C ASP A 644 -15.58 -12.13 27.28
N PRO A 645 -16.09 -11.17 28.07
CA PRO A 645 -16.73 -9.97 27.51
C PRO A 645 -15.75 -8.99 26.84
N PHE A 646 -14.45 -9.15 27.06
CA PHE A 646 -13.40 -8.26 26.56
C PHE A 646 -12.39 -8.98 25.66
N ALA A 647 -12.81 -10.02 24.94
CA ALA A 647 -11.93 -10.88 24.13
C ALA A 647 -11.02 -10.09 23.17
N ASP A 648 -11.47 -8.96 22.67
CA ASP A 648 -10.80 -8.10 21.70
C ASP A 648 -9.95 -6.96 22.31
N VAL A 649 -9.95 -6.79 23.63
CA VAL A 649 -9.02 -5.89 24.32
C VAL A 649 -7.60 -6.48 24.30
N SER A 650 -6.58 -5.62 24.18
CA SER A 650 -5.17 -6.01 24.17
C SER A 650 -4.80 -6.88 25.39
N PRO A 651 -3.99 -7.95 25.22
CA PRO A 651 -3.55 -8.80 26.33
C PRO A 651 -2.77 -8.03 27.41
N ASN A 652 -2.21 -6.86 27.09
CA ASN A 652 -1.49 -6.01 28.05
C ASN A 652 -2.38 -5.55 29.23
N TYR A 653 -3.71 -5.48 29.05
CA TYR A 653 -4.67 -5.07 30.08
C TYR A 653 -5.36 -6.25 30.79
N LYS A 654 -4.96 -7.48 30.49
CA LYS A 654 -5.58 -8.72 30.96
C LYS A 654 -4.72 -9.47 31.98
N THR A 655 -3.88 -8.76 32.73
CA THR A 655 -3.08 -9.36 33.80
C THR A 655 -3.99 -9.71 34.97
N GLU A 656 -3.88 -10.93 35.47
CA GLU A 656 -4.66 -11.40 36.62
C GLU A 656 -4.23 -10.68 37.91
N LEU A 657 -5.17 -10.52 38.84
CA LEU A 657 -4.89 -9.93 40.16
C LEU A 657 -4.14 -10.93 41.04
N SER A 658 -3.04 -10.48 41.65
CA SER A 658 -2.40 -11.27 42.71
C SER A 658 -3.30 -11.32 43.96
N PRO A 659 -3.13 -12.31 44.86
CA PRO A 659 -3.96 -12.42 46.08
C PRO A 659 -3.90 -11.18 46.97
N GLU A 660 -2.75 -10.50 47.02
CA GLU A 660 -2.53 -9.28 47.79
C GLU A 660 -3.30 -8.10 47.19
N ILE A 661 -3.18 -7.90 45.88
CA ILE A 661 -3.88 -6.83 45.15
C ILE A 661 -5.40 -7.07 45.17
N ALA A 662 -5.84 -8.33 45.05
CA ALA A 662 -7.25 -8.70 45.14
C ALA A 662 -7.86 -8.35 46.51
N LYS A 663 -7.10 -8.51 47.60
CA LYS A 663 -7.54 -8.13 48.95
C LYS A 663 -7.68 -6.61 49.11
N LEU A 664 -6.77 -5.83 48.51
CA LEU A 664 -6.86 -4.37 48.48
C LEU A 664 -8.11 -3.92 47.71
N LEU A 665 -8.33 -4.49 46.52
CA LEU A 665 -9.54 -4.22 45.73
C LEU A 665 -10.81 -4.57 46.50
N HIS A 666 -10.87 -5.74 47.15
CA HIS A 666 -12.04 -6.14 47.95
C HIS A 666 -12.32 -5.17 49.10
N THR A 667 -11.29 -4.62 49.75
CA THR A 667 -11.45 -3.65 50.84
C THR A 667 -12.10 -2.36 50.35
N PHE A 668 -11.74 -1.91 49.15
CA PHE A 668 -12.38 -0.80 48.45
C PHE A 668 -13.83 -1.15 48.08
N LEU A 669 -14.07 -2.30 47.43
CA LEU A 669 -15.40 -2.67 46.92
C LEU A 669 -16.49 -2.70 48.00
N VAL A 670 -16.14 -3.09 49.24
CA VAL A 670 -17.07 -3.13 50.39
C VAL A 670 -17.62 -1.75 50.76
N HIS A 671 -16.80 -0.70 50.63
CA HIS A 671 -17.16 0.65 51.04
C HIS A 671 -17.52 1.55 49.85
N SER A 672 -17.42 1.01 48.63
CA SER A 672 -17.57 1.79 47.41
C SER A 672 -18.99 1.81 46.84
N ARG A 673 -19.27 2.81 46.00
CA ARG A 673 -20.44 2.82 45.11
C ARG A 673 -20.24 1.83 43.95
N LEU A 674 -20.41 0.54 44.25
CA LEU A 674 -20.10 -0.58 43.35
C LEU A 674 -20.71 -0.45 41.95
N GLU A 675 -21.98 -0.07 41.86
CA GLU A 675 -22.69 0.06 40.58
C GLU A 675 -22.06 1.15 39.69
N THR A 676 -21.79 2.31 40.27
CA THR A 676 -21.17 3.44 39.58
C THR A 676 -19.73 3.13 39.19
N PHE A 677 -18.95 2.52 40.10
CA PHE A 677 -17.59 2.10 39.82
C PHE A 677 -17.53 1.08 38.66
N LEU A 678 -18.42 0.09 38.66
CA LEU A 678 -18.46 -0.94 37.63
C LEU A 678 -18.80 -0.38 36.26
N GLN A 679 -19.75 0.55 36.19
CA GLN A 679 -20.17 1.21 34.94
C GLN A 679 -19.10 2.17 34.40
N GLU A 680 -18.45 2.97 35.24
CA GLU A 680 -17.38 3.88 34.81
C GLU A 680 -16.12 3.13 34.36
N LEU A 681 -15.74 2.08 35.09
CA LEU A 681 -14.63 1.22 34.69
C LEU A 681 -14.95 0.46 33.40
N HIS A 682 -16.19 -0.03 33.24
CA HIS A 682 -16.64 -0.66 31.98
C HIS A 682 -16.51 0.29 30.80
N GLU A 683 -17.03 1.50 30.96
CA GLU A 683 -17.02 2.51 29.91
C GLU A 683 -15.58 2.86 29.49
N MET A 684 -14.67 3.07 30.46
CA MET A 684 -13.26 3.32 30.15
C MET A 684 -12.63 2.15 29.37
N ILE A 685 -12.89 0.90 29.79
CA ILE A 685 -12.37 -0.29 29.11
C ILE A 685 -12.87 -0.34 27.65
N VAL A 686 -14.18 -0.17 27.45
CA VAL A 686 -14.80 -0.30 26.12
C VAL A 686 -14.44 0.87 25.20
N LEU A 687 -14.34 2.09 25.72
CA LEU A 687 -14.12 3.30 24.91
C LEU A 687 -12.64 3.61 24.66
N ARG A 688 -11.75 3.33 25.62
CA ARG A 688 -10.33 3.70 25.55
C ARG A 688 -9.42 2.50 25.37
N LEU A 689 -9.58 1.45 26.17
CA LEU A 689 -8.63 0.31 26.18
C LEU A 689 -8.86 -0.68 25.04
N ARG A 690 -10.05 -0.68 24.44
CA ARG A 690 -10.41 -1.49 23.27
C ARG A 690 -9.83 -0.96 21.94
N ARG A 691 -9.30 0.26 21.91
CA ARG A 691 -8.74 0.87 20.69
C ARG A 691 -7.42 0.22 20.29
N VAL A 692 -7.16 0.14 18.99
CA VAL A 692 -5.91 -0.43 18.44
C VAL A 692 -4.65 0.30 18.93
N GLN A 693 -4.72 1.62 19.13
CA GLN A 693 -3.63 2.47 19.64
C GLN A 693 -3.64 2.62 21.17
N ALA A 694 -4.53 1.92 21.89
CA ALA A 694 -4.67 2.11 23.33
C ALA A 694 -3.35 1.89 24.08
N VAL A 695 -2.51 0.95 23.63
CA VAL A 695 -1.23 0.61 24.28
C VAL A 695 -0.20 1.76 24.20
N ASP A 696 -0.29 2.59 23.15
CA ASP A 696 0.63 3.71 22.94
C ASP A 696 0.19 4.94 23.75
N GLU A 697 -1.13 5.16 23.90
CA GLU A 697 -1.71 6.27 24.66
C GLU A 697 -1.82 5.99 26.16
N PHE A 698 -2.19 4.76 26.53
CA PHE A 698 -2.40 4.32 27.91
C PHE A 698 -1.41 3.22 28.25
N ARG A 699 -0.34 3.56 28.98
CA ARG A 699 0.66 2.55 29.34
C ARG A 699 0.08 1.60 30.38
N ALA A 700 0.18 0.29 30.14
CA ALA A 700 -0.34 -0.73 31.06
C ALA A 700 0.31 -0.69 32.46
N THR A 701 1.48 -0.06 32.59
CA THR A 701 2.21 0.13 33.85
C THR A 701 1.70 1.30 34.70
N TRP A 702 0.79 2.14 34.17
CA TRP A 702 0.21 3.24 34.94
C TRP A 702 -0.78 2.74 35.98
N SER A 703 -0.97 3.52 37.05
CA SER A 703 -2.01 3.25 38.03
C SER A 703 -3.39 3.36 37.37
N LEU A 704 -4.26 2.40 37.66
CA LEU A 704 -5.67 2.43 37.22
C LEU A 704 -6.37 3.67 37.78
N LYS A 705 -6.01 4.06 39.01
CA LYS A 705 -6.54 5.26 39.69
C LYS A 705 -6.20 6.52 38.92
N GLU A 706 -4.92 6.74 38.63
CA GLU A 706 -4.43 7.92 37.91
C GLU A 706 -4.96 7.99 36.47
N SER A 707 -5.30 6.84 35.89
CA SER A 707 -5.89 6.76 34.54
C SER A 707 -7.39 7.03 34.54
N LEU A 708 -8.11 6.64 35.60
CA LEU A 708 -9.56 6.77 35.71
C LEU A 708 -10.00 8.14 36.27
N LEU A 709 -9.22 8.78 37.15
CA LEU A 709 -9.56 10.07 37.74
C LEU A 709 -9.77 11.20 36.71
N PRO A 710 -8.86 11.44 35.74
CA PRO A 710 -9.08 12.48 34.73
C PRO A 710 -10.35 12.25 33.90
N TYR A 711 -10.73 10.97 33.76
CA TYR A 711 -11.93 10.56 33.05
C TYR A 711 -13.21 10.84 33.86
N LEU A 712 -13.17 10.63 35.18
CA LEU A 712 -14.26 10.95 36.10
C LEU A 712 -14.42 12.45 36.31
N ASP A 713 -13.31 13.18 36.43
CA ASP A 713 -13.29 14.64 36.59
C ASP A 713 -13.91 15.35 35.39
N ALA A 714 -13.66 14.86 34.17
CA ALA A 714 -14.28 15.39 32.96
C ALA A 714 -15.80 15.21 32.90
N LYS A 715 -16.37 14.35 33.75
CA LYS A 715 -17.80 14.07 33.86
C LYS A 715 -18.44 14.66 35.14
N ASP A 716 -17.68 15.37 35.97
CA ASP A 716 -18.10 15.81 37.31
C ASP A 716 -18.71 14.67 38.15
N SER A 717 -18.12 13.47 38.06
CA SER A 717 -18.64 12.27 38.73
C SER A 717 -18.37 12.30 40.24
N GLU A 718 -19.39 12.03 41.06
CA GLU A 718 -19.26 11.89 42.51
C GLU A 718 -18.32 10.75 42.95
N LEU A 719 -17.98 9.83 42.04
CA LEU A 719 -17.02 8.74 42.29
C LEU A 719 -15.56 9.24 42.35
N ALA A 720 -15.25 10.41 41.76
CA ALA A 720 -13.88 10.91 41.67
C ALA A 720 -13.24 11.14 43.04
N THR A 721 -13.98 11.73 43.99
CA THR A 721 -13.51 11.99 45.35
C THR A 721 -13.29 10.70 46.14
N GLU A 722 -14.22 9.76 46.04
CA GLU A 722 -14.14 8.44 46.68
C GLU A 722 -12.95 7.62 46.16
N LEU A 723 -12.74 7.65 44.84
CA LEU A 723 -11.64 6.95 44.18
C LEU A 723 -10.28 7.57 44.57
N GLN A 724 -10.20 8.90 44.67
CA GLN A 724 -8.99 9.61 45.08
C GLN A 724 -8.55 9.24 46.50
N GLU A 725 -9.50 9.10 47.44
CA GLU A 725 -9.20 8.86 48.85
C GLU A 725 -8.98 7.38 49.20
N THR A 726 -9.71 6.47 48.55
CA THR A 726 -9.82 5.07 49.02
C THR A 726 -9.34 4.02 48.03
N PHE A 727 -9.12 4.35 46.75
CA PHE A 727 -8.71 3.36 45.76
C PHE A 727 -7.20 3.08 45.82
N PRO A 728 -6.77 1.80 45.79
CA PRO A 728 -5.36 1.42 45.88
C PRO A 728 -4.53 1.83 44.66
N ASP A 729 -3.35 2.41 44.89
CA ASP A 729 -2.44 2.86 43.83
C ASP A 729 -1.70 1.69 43.17
N GLU A 730 -1.61 0.54 43.85
CA GLU A 730 -0.95 -0.69 43.40
C GLU A 730 -1.72 -1.40 42.27
N ILE A 731 -3.00 -1.06 42.07
CA ILE A 731 -3.81 -1.61 40.98
C ILE A 731 -3.46 -0.87 39.70
N LEU A 732 -2.61 -1.50 38.88
CA LEU A 732 -2.23 -0.99 37.57
C LEU A 732 -3.33 -1.17 36.51
N LEU A 733 -3.23 -0.40 35.44
CA LEU A 733 -4.08 -0.49 34.24
C LEU A 733 -3.97 -1.87 33.56
N SER A 734 -2.83 -2.57 33.72
CA SER A 734 -2.66 -3.97 33.32
C SER A 734 -3.66 -4.93 33.97
N HIS A 735 -4.25 -4.55 35.11
CA HIS A 735 -5.25 -5.32 35.85
C HIS A 735 -6.70 -4.85 35.61
N ALA A 736 -6.94 -3.89 34.71
CA ALA A 736 -8.26 -3.27 34.54
C ALA A 736 -9.38 -4.29 34.28
N ILE A 737 -9.13 -5.28 33.42
CA ILE A 737 -10.11 -6.33 33.11
C ILE A 737 -10.37 -7.24 34.32
N ALA A 738 -9.32 -7.62 35.04
CA ALA A 738 -9.44 -8.48 36.21
C ALA A 738 -10.14 -7.76 37.37
N ALA A 739 -9.86 -6.46 37.56
CA ALA A 739 -10.55 -5.61 38.53
C ALA A 739 -12.05 -5.47 38.21
N TRP A 740 -12.40 -5.26 36.93
CA TRP A 740 -13.79 -5.21 36.50
C TRP A 740 -14.51 -6.55 36.72
N LYS A 741 -13.87 -7.69 36.36
CA LYS A 741 -14.44 -9.03 36.59
C LYS A 741 -14.64 -9.30 38.09
N ALA A 742 -13.69 -8.91 38.93
CA ALA A 742 -13.80 -9.04 40.38
C ALA A 742 -14.95 -8.21 40.96
N ALA A 743 -15.11 -6.96 40.52
CA ALA A 743 -16.22 -6.10 40.93
C ALA A 743 -17.59 -6.65 40.46
N ALA A 744 -17.68 -7.13 39.21
CA ALA A 744 -18.89 -7.75 38.67
C ALA A 744 -19.28 -9.05 39.39
N LEU A 745 -18.29 -9.80 39.88
CA LEU A 745 -18.52 -10.99 40.71
C LEU A 745 -18.92 -10.63 42.14
N PHE A 746 -18.35 -9.57 42.72
CA PHE A 746 -18.68 -9.08 44.06
C PHE A 746 -20.09 -8.47 44.15
N LYS A 747 -20.62 -7.93 43.05
CA LYS A 747 -22.01 -7.45 42.93
C LYS A 747 -23.05 -8.59 43.06
N ARG A 748 -22.63 -9.84 42.83
CA ARG A 748 -23.47 -11.02 43.01
C ARG A 748 -23.57 -11.39 44.49
#